data_AF-A0A963WVK3-F1
#
_entry.id   AF-A0A963WVK3-F1
#
_cell.length_a   1.000
_cell.length_b   1.000
_cell.length_c   1.000
_cell.angle_alpha   90.00
_cell.angle_beta   90.00
_cell.angle_gamma   90.00
#
_symmetry.space_group_name_H-M   'P 1'
#
loop_
_entity.id
_entity.type
_entity.pdbx_description
1 polymer ?
#
loop_
_entity_poly.entity_id
_entity_poly.type
_entity_poly.pdbx_seq_one_letter_code
_entity_poly.pdbx_strand_id
1 'polypeptide(L)'
;MGRLLGIWGIVLLTLSLLGGSPAHAQFSLAFNAANVPNGAVMAGPLRPSKSADAAAAIRAASQKTGVSYDYLLAQAQLESGLNPDAKARTSSASGLFQFIDSTWLSAFGKHAAARGSVASNKAPLSQQEILALRYDPQIASLVAAGFVRDNAAMLRERLGRAPTHTELYLAHFLGSHGAARFVSEWQRNPNSAAASYFAAPANANRAVFYSADGTARSLDAVMRHFEHKLHKAMALNALRFPFAAALTSAAGQQEMPMASSLTRYVLASSSLLPQVSLISDARVTAHCNHIEMCYATQMNTSTITRVRDLIAAGEFTKAGLARAAGLHANTLRDASEPDWNPTAETLSKLQTFLDDNDDAPVLVGIEEIIKEARNGRMYILVDDEDRENEGDLIIPAQMATPDAVNFMATYGRGLICLALDRKRVESLGLAPMSRNNQESMQTAFTVSIEAREGVTTGISAADRARTISVAIDASKGPDDIVTPGHVFPLTARDGGVLVRAGHTEAAVDISRLAGLNPSGVICEIMNDDGSMARLDDLMRFARKHSMKIGTIRDLIEYRMRNDHLVERATESAFVSDYGGDWRAMTYRTKVGGGTHVVLQKGHVDPERPTLVRMHAISIFDDLLGQSGPRKRVLQRAMAAIGDAGAGVIVVIMPTASEGLQAEIARQATHSSELRNYGIGAQILVDLGVTDMELLSDSTKTVVGLEGYGLRVVGQQPIPN
;
A
#
# COMPACT_ATOMS: atom_id res chain seq x y z
N MET A 1 -13.74 -50.24 -59.57
CA MET A 1 -14.68 -50.18 -60.71
C MET A 1 -16.10 -50.11 -60.19
N GLY A 2 -16.91 -49.17 -60.70
CA GLY A 2 -18.37 -49.28 -60.72
C GLY A 2 -19.19 -48.84 -59.48
N ARG A 3 -20.34 -48.21 -59.80
CA ARG A 3 -21.54 -47.91 -58.96
C ARG A 3 -21.35 -46.75 -57.96
N LEU A 4 -22.03 -45.60 -58.07
CA LEU A 4 -23.42 -45.21 -58.44
C LEU A 4 -24.51 -45.49 -57.39
N LEU A 5 -25.08 -44.38 -56.91
CA LEU A 5 -26.51 -44.06 -56.69
C LEU A 5 -27.49 -45.13 -56.13
N GLY A 6 -28.27 -44.68 -55.13
CA GLY A 6 -29.39 -45.40 -54.51
C GLY A 6 -29.72 -44.74 -53.16
N ILE A 7 -30.23 -43.51 -53.10
CA ILE A 7 -31.62 -43.07 -53.35
C ILE A 7 -32.58 -43.55 -52.24
N TRP A 8 -33.35 -42.58 -51.73
CA TRP A 8 -34.35 -42.71 -50.68
C TRP A 8 -35.55 -43.59 -51.08
N GLY A 9 -36.19 -44.22 -50.09
CA GLY A 9 -37.64 -44.48 -50.12
C GLY A 9 -38.09 -45.92 -49.87
N ILE A 10 -38.71 -46.15 -48.70
CA ILE A 10 -39.76 -47.14 -48.38
C ILE A 10 -40.21 -46.76 -46.95
N VAL A 11 -41.32 -46.02 -46.81
CA VAL A 11 -42.70 -46.52 -46.61
C VAL A 11 -42.92 -46.96 -45.14
N LEU A 12 -43.56 -46.13 -44.30
CA LEU A 12 -45.03 -45.98 -44.09
C LEU A 12 -45.68 -47.17 -43.37
N LEU A 13 -45.91 -47.05 -42.05
CA LEU A 13 -47.26 -47.02 -41.41
C LEU A 13 -47.18 -46.85 -39.88
N THR A 14 -48.27 -46.32 -39.28
CA THR A 14 -48.77 -46.49 -37.89
C THR A 14 -47.77 -46.64 -36.72
N LEU A 15 -47.86 -45.83 -35.66
CA LEU A 15 -49.02 -45.75 -34.76
C LEU A 15 -49.12 -44.38 -34.05
N SER A 16 -50.34 -43.86 -33.89
CA SER A 16 -50.62 -42.56 -33.25
C SER A 16 -51.30 -42.73 -31.89
N LEU A 17 -50.71 -42.19 -30.83
CA LEU A 17 -51.41 -41.87 -29.57
C LEU A 17 -50.96 -40.52 -29.01
N LEU A 18 -51.90 -39.58 -29.05
CA LEU A 18 -52.16 -38.43 -28.17
C LEU A 18 -51.18 -38.23 -26.98
N GLY A 19 -50.59 -37.05 -26.72
CA GLY A 19 -50.62 -35.77 -27.43
C GLY A 19 -50.14 -34.62 -26.52
N GLY A 20 -49.46 -33.59 -27.06
CA GLY A 20 -48.96 -32.45 -26.29
C GLY A 20 -48.10 -31.47 -27.11
N SER A 21 -48.10 -30.18 -26.76
CA SER A 21 -47.46 -29.11 -27.55
C SER A 21 -45.93 -28.98 -27.34
N PRO A 22 -45.18 -28.41 -28.31
CA PRO A 22 -43.71 -28.40 -28.28
C PRO A 22 -43.10 -27.18 -27.56
N ALA A 23 -41.96 -27.41 -26.90
CA ALA A 23 -40.98 -26.40 -26.54
C ALA A 23 -39.57 -26.95 -26.84
N HIS A 24 -38.64 -26.10 -27.28
CA HIS A 24 -37.36 -26.56 -27.82
C HIS A 24 -36.31 -26.80 -26.72
N ALA A 25 -35.72 -27.99 -26.73
CA ALA A 25 -34.46 -28.29 -26.06
C ALA A 25 -33.48 -28.86 -27.10
N GLN A 26 -32.28 -28.29 -27.22
CA GLN A 26 -31.29 -28.72 -28.19
C GLN A 26 -29.99 -29.15 -27.48
N PHE A 27 -29.50 -30.33 -27.86
CA PHE A 27 -28.41 -31.03 -27.16
C PHE A 27 -27.05 -30.39 -27.39
N SER A 28 -26.21 -30.40 -26.34
CA SER A 28 -24.77 -30.54 -26.52
C SER A 28 -24.42 -32.03 -26.66
N LEU A 29 -23.53 -32.37 -27.59
CA LEU A 29 -22.84 -33.65 -27.61
C LEU A 29 -21.38 -33.41 -27.98
N ALA A 30 -20.48 -33.83 -27.09
CA ALA A 30 -19.04 -33.80 -27.32
C ALA A 30 -18.62 -35.01 -28.17
N PHE A 31 -17.50 -34.86 -28.89
CA PHE A 31 -16.73 -36.00 -29.40
C PHE A 31 -15.25 -35.79 -29.14
N ASN A 32 -14.55 -36.87 -28.78
CA ASN A 32 -13.17 -36.86 -28.34
C ASN A 32 -12.49 -38.16 -28.80
N ALA A 33 -11.46 -38.04 -29.65
CA ALA A 33 -10.66 -39.15 -30.18
C ALA A 33 -9.29 -38.62 -30.66
N ALA A 34 -8.25 -39.46 -30.64
CA ALA A 34 -6.85 -39.03 -30.76
C ALA A 34 -6.02 -39.85 -31.78
N ASN A 35 -4.84 -39.31 -32.12
CA ASN A 35 -3.77 -39.89 -32.97
C ASN A 35 -4.15 -40.02 -34.47
N VAL A 36 -3.27 -39.94 -35.49
CA VAL A 36 -1.79 -39.97 -35.68
C VAL A 36 -1.46 -39.06 -36.92
N PRO A 37 -0.23 -38.93 -37.48
CA PRO A 37 1.08 -38.43 -36.98
C PRO A 37 1.42 -36.98 -37.46
N ASN A 38 2.64 -36.51 -37.17
CA ASN A 38 3.23 -35.28 -37.72
C ASN A 38 3.52 -35.35 -39.24
N GLY A 39 3.26 -34.25 -39.96
CA GLY A 39 3.80 -34.02 -41.31
C GLY A 39 3.13 -32.87 -42.08
N ALA A 40 3.83 -31.75 -42.23
CA ALA A 40 3.51 -30.60 -43.11
C ALA A 40 2.07 -30.03 -43.04
N VAL A 41 1.87 -28.99 -42.21
CA VAL A 41 0.68 -28.12 -42.28
C VAL A 41 1.03 -26.83 -43.02
N MET A 42 0.25 -26.50 -44.06
CA MET A 42 0.35 -25.23 -44.80
C MET A 42 0.17 -24.04 -43.85
N ALA A 43 0.97 -22.99 -44.04
CA ALA A 43 0.83 -21.75 -43.26
C ALA A 43 -0.53 -21.08 -43.56
N GLY A 44 -1.46 -21.17 -42.62
CA GLY A 44 -2.64 -20.31 -42.59
C GLY A 44 -2.26 -18.83 -42.39
N PRO A 45 -3.17 -17.88 -42.65
CA PRO A 45 -2.88 -16.46 -42.56
C PRO A 45 -2.36 -16.11 -41.16
N LEU A 46 -1.18 -15.47 -41.12
CA LEU A 46 -0.54 -15.02 -39.89
C LEU A 46 -1.48 -14.10 -39.11
N ARG A 47 -1.93 -14.53 -37.92
CA ARG A 47 -2.52 -13.61 -36.95
C ARG A 47 -1.48 -12.55 -36.59
N PRO A 48 -1.85 -11.26 -36.47
CA PRO A 48 -0.94 -10.26 -35.94
C PRO A 48 -0.45 -10.66 -34.54
N SER A 49 0.78 -10.27 -34.20
CA SER A 49 1.30 -10.44 -32.84
C SER A 49 0.56 -9.52 -31.87
N LYS A 50 0.40 -9.93 -30.60
CA LYS A 50 -0.21 -9.07 -29.55
C LYS A 50 0.42 -7.67 -29.47
N SER A 51 1.72 -7.56 -29.75
CA SER A 51 2.45 -6.28 -29.82
C SER A 51 2.05 -5.38 -30.99
N ALA A 52 1.55 -5.94 -32.11
CA ALA A 52 1.00 -5.16 -33.22
C ALA A 52 -0.41 -4.63 -32.90
N ASP A 53 -1.26 -5.45 -32.26
CA ASP A 53 -2.59 -5.03 -31.80
C ASP A 53 -2.48 -3.92 -30.74
N ALA A 54 -1.52 -4.04 -29.81
CA ALA A 54 -1.17 -2.99 -28.85
C ALA A 54 -0.68 -1.71 -29.55
N ALA A 55 0.22 -1.81 -30.54
CA ALA A 55 0.68 -0.64 -31.29
C ALA A 55 -0.44 0.05 -32.10
N ALA A 56 -1.43 -0.70 -32.58
CA ALA A 56 -2.62 -0.15 -33.25
C ALA A 56 -3.54 0.57 -32.26
N ALA A 57 -3.77 0.00 -31.07
CA ALA A 57 -4.54 0.64 -30.00
C ALA A 57 -3.90 1.95 -29.50
N ILE A 58 -2.57 1.96 -29.32
CA ILE A 58 -1.80 3.15 -28.95
C ILE A 58 -1.93 4.24 -30.04
N ARG A 59 -1.98 3.86 -31.33
CA ARG A 59 -2.17 4.79 -32.44
C ARG A 59 -3.56 5.44 -32.43
N ALA A 60 -4.61 4.65 -32.21
CA ALA A 60 -5.98 5.15 -32.08
C ALA A 60 -6.14 6.07 -30.85
N ALA A 61 -5.51 5.73 -29.72
CA ALA A 61 -5.53 6.56 -28.52
C ALA A 61 -4.79 7.89 -28.70
N SER A 62 -3.61 7.86 -29.34
CA SER A 62 -2.84 9.06 -29.72
C SER A 62 -3.69 10.00 -30.59
N GLN A 63 -4.29 9.48 -31.66
CA GLN A 63 -5.18 10.24 -32.55
C GLN A 63 -6.40 10.84 -31.82
N LYS A 64 -7.00 10.12 -30.86
CA LYS A 64 -8.17 10.58 -30.07
C LYS A 64 -7.79 11.54 -28.92
N THR A 65 -6.50 11.79 -28.65
CA THR A 65 -6.06 12.61 -27.50
C THR A 65 -5.09 13.75 -27.83
N GLY A 66 -4.38 13.67 -28.96
CA GLY A 66 -3.28 14.59 -29.28
C GLY A 66 -1.97 14.30 -28.53
N VAL A 67 -1.89 13.21 -27.77
CA VAL A 67 -0.64 12.77 -27.13
C VAL A 67 0.25 12.03 -28.14
N SER A 68 1.56 12.28 -28.08
CA SER A 68 2.57 11.68 -28.97
C SER A 68 2.47 10.15 -29.02
N TYR A 69 2.31 9.61 -30.24
CA TYR A 69 2.30 8.16 -30.50
C TYR A 69 3.61 7.51 -30.07
N ASP A 70 4.74 8.09 -30.45
CA ASP A 70 6.07 7.55 -30.18
C ASP A 70 6.37 7.53 -28.67
N TYR A 71 5.88 8.52 -27.92
CA TYR A 71 5.96 8.55 -26.47
C TYR A 71 5.14 7.42 -25.83
N LEU A 72 3.86 7.29 -26.19
CA LEU A 72 2.99 6.25 -25.61
C LEU A 72 3.49 4.83 -25.97
N LEU A 73 3.99 4.65 -27.19
CA LEU A 73 4.58 3.39 -27.65
C LEU A 73 5.91 3.09 -26.93
N ALA A 74 6.73 4.10 -26.66
CA ALA A 74 7.95 3.94 -25.86
C ALA A 74 7.65 3.62 -24.39
N GLN A 75 6.66 4.29 -23.77
CA GLN A 75 6.20 3.98 -22.41
C GLN A 75 5.70 2.53 -22.32
N ALA A 76 4.77 2.11 -23.18
CA ALA A 76 4.28 0.72 -23.17
C ALA A 76 5.37 -0.32 -23.51
N GLN A 77 6.35 0.02 -24.35
CA GLN A 77 7.50 -0.85 -24.64
C GLN A 77 8.49 -0.95 -23.47
N LEU A 78 8.59 0.07 -22.61
CA LEU A 78 9.40 0.05 -21.38
C LEU A 78 8.70 -0.71 -20.25
N GLU A 79 7.42 -0.44 -20.01
CA GLU A 79 6.70 -0.98 -18.84
C GLU A 79 6.23 -2.43 -19.03
N SER A 80 5.65 -2.78 -20.18
CA SER A 80 5.06 -4.11 -20.42
C SER A 80 5.76 -4.92 -21.52
N GLY A 81 6.71 -4.33 -22.24
CA GLY A 81 7.28 -4.94 -23.43
C GLY A 81 6.33 -4.93 -24.65
N LEU A 82 5.26 -4.11 -24.63
CA LEU A 82 4.08 -4.19 -25.50
C LEU A 82 3.25 -5.49 -25.31
N ASN A 83 3.21 -6.02 -24.08
CA ASN A 83 2.35 -7.14 -23.71
C ASN A 83 1.15 -6.66 -22.88
N PRO A 84 -0.09 -6.70 -23.42
CA PRO A 84 -1.29 -6.36 -22.64
C PRO A 84 -1.47 -7.21 -21.39
N ASP A 85 -1.01 -8.47 -21.40
CA ASP A 85 -1.15 -9.41 -20.27
C ASP A 85 -0.03 -9.28 -19.22
N ALA A 86 0.80 -8.23 -19.27
CA ALA A 86 1.90 -8.05 -18.33
C ALA A 86 1.38 -7.77 -16.89
N LYS A 87 2.05 -8.36 -15.90
CA LYS A 87 1.82 -8.13 -14.48
C LYS A 87 3.15 -8.10 -13.72
N ALA A 88 3.33 -7.11 -12.86
CA ALA A 88 4.48 -7.00 -11.97
C ALA A 88 4.48 -8.11 -10.91
N ARG A 89 5.68 -8.48 -10.43
CA ARG A 89 5.84 -9.50 -9.38
C ARG A 89 5.77 -8.94 -7.95
N THR A 90 5.84 -7.62 -7.80
CA THR A 90 6.08 -6.92 -6.53
C THR A 90 5.07 -5.81 -6.22
N SER A 91 4.04 -5.65 -7.05
CA SER A 91 2.95 -4.69 -6.86
C SER A 91 1.70 -5.15 -7.64
N SER A 92 0.60 -4.41 -7.50
CA SER A 92 -0.62 -4.60 -8.29
C SER A 92 -0.50 -4.11 -9.75
N ALA A 93 0.67 -3.60 -10.16
CA ALA A 93 0.89 -3.04 -11.49
C ALA A 93 0.64 -4.08 -12.60
N SER A 94 -0.28 -3.75 -13.50
CA SER A 94 -0.80 -4.67 -14.52
C SER A 94 -1.20 -3.95 -15.80
N GLY A 95 -1.31 -4.71 -16.89
CA GLY A 95 -1.76 -4.22 -18.18
C GLY A 95 -0.65 -3.60 -19.04
N LEU A 96 -1.03 -3.14 -20.24
CA LEU A 96 -0.11 -2.60 -21.26
C LEU A 96 0.78 -1.42 -20.79
N PHE A 97 0.34 -0.70 -19.76
CA PHE A 97 1.03 0.46 -19.16
C PHE A 97 1.36 0.28 -17.67
N GLN A 98 1.28 -0.94 -17.13
CA GLN A 98 1.60 -1.30 -15.74
C GLN A 98 0.99 -0.36 -14.67
N PHE A 99 -0.30 -0.05 -14.81
CA PHE A 99 -1.01 0.71 -13.77
C PHE A 99 -1.28 -0.17 -12.54
N ILE A 100 -0.88 0.33 -11.36
CA ILE A 100 -1.36 -0.17 -10.05
C ILE A 100 -2.87 0.09 -9.90
N ASP A 101 -3.52 -0.67 -9.02
CA ASP A 101 -4.98 -0.71 -8.87
C ASP A 101 -5.59 0.69 -8.59
N SER A 102 -5.06 1.42 -7.61
CA SER A 102 -5.51 2.77 -7.23
C SER A 102 -5.37 3.79 -8.37
N THR A 103 -4.19 3.88 -8.98
CA THR A 103 -3.95 4.77 -10.14
C THR A 103 -4.82 4.40 -11.35
N TRP A 104 -5.06 3.11 -11.58
CA TRP A 104 -5.97 2.67 -12.64
C TRP A 104 -7.40 3.13 -12.39
N LEU A 105 -7.94 2.91 -11.18
CA LEU A 105 -9.32 3.29 -10.83
C LEU A 105 -9.55 4.81 -10.98
N SER A 106 -8.61 5.61 -10.48
CA SER A 106 -8.60 7.07 -10.61
C SER A 106 -8.53 7.53 -12.08
N ALA A 107 -7.56 7.05 -12.86
CA ALA A 107 -7.41 7.42 -14.27
C ALA A 107 -8.56 6.91 -15.16
N PHE A 108 -9.09 5.72 -14.88
CA PHE A 108 -10.24 5.15 -15.59
C PHE A 108 -11.50 5.98 -15.34
N GLY A 109 -11.82 6.30 -14.08
CA GLY A 109 -12.97 7.16 -13.74
C GLY A 109 -12.89 8.51 -14.45
N LYS A 110 -11.70 9.12 -14.50
CA LYS A 110 -11.46 10.43 -15.12
C LYS A 110 -11.47 10.41 -16.67
N HIS A 111 -11.10 9.29 -17.31
CA HIS A 111 -10.79 9.28 -18.76
C HIS A 111 -11.59 8.28 -19.60
N ALA A 112 -12.06 7.16 -19.04
CA ALA A 112 -12.88 6.18 -19.76
C ALA A 112 -14.37 6.57 -19.74
N ALA A 113 -14.90 6.93 -18.57
CA ALA A 113 -16.31 7.28 -18.39
C ALA A 113 -16.70 8.52 -19.22
N ALA A 114 -15.89 9.58 -19.16
CA ALA A 114 -16.11 10.85 -19.86
C ALA A 114 -16.03 10.77 -21.41
N ARG A 115 -15.78 9.59 -22.00
CA ARG A 115 -15.58 9.39 -23.45
C ARG A 115 -16.37 8.24 -24.06
N GLY A 116 -17.35 7.70 -23.34
CA GLY A 116 -18.31 6.71 -23.85
C GLY A 116 -17.71 5.35 -24.22
N SER A 117 -16.50 5.04 -23.75
CA SER A 117 -15.83 3.76 -24.07
C SER A 117 -16.42 2.54 -23.35
N VAL A 118 -17.37 2.75 -22.43
CA VAL A 118 -18.19 1.70 -21.79
C VAL A 118 -19.67 1.95 -22.13
N ALA A 119 -20.04 1.72 -23.38
CA ALA A 119 -21.39 2.01 -23.89
C ALA A 119 -22.31 0.77 -23.86
N SER A 120 -23.17 0.66 -22.85
CA SER A 120 -24.58 0.21 -22.96
C SER A 120 -25.21 -0.12 -21.60
N ASN A 121 -26.51 0.14 -21.48
CA ASN A 121 -27.43 -0.12 -20.37
C ASN A 121 -27.14 -1.37 -19.52
N LYS A 122 -26.22 -1.27 -18.56
CA LYS A 122 -25.91 -2.27 -17.55
C LYS A 122 -25.76 -1.59 -16.18
N ALA A 123 -25.82 -2.39 -15.12
CA ALA A 123 -25.45 -1.96 -13.77
C ALA A 123 -24.02 -1.38 -13.76
N PRO A 124 -23.69 -0.47 -12.81
CA PRO A 124 -22.32 0.04 -12.67
C PRO A 124 -21.34 -1.13 -12.49
N LEU A 125 -20.23 -1.08 -13.23
CA LEU A 125 -19.18 -2.09 -13.16
C LEU A 125 -18.60 -2.16 -11.75
N SER A 126 -18.39 -3.37 -11.25
CA SER A 126 -17.66 -3.61 -10.00
C SER A 126 -16.20 -3.18 -10.12
N GLN A 127 -15.55 -2.93 -8.98
CA GLN A 127 -14.12 -2.59 -8.92
C GLN A 127 -13.24 -3.64 -9.63
N GLN A 128 -13.57 -4.93 -9.49
CA GLN A 128 -12.85 -6.01 -10.17
C GLN A 128 -13.03 -5.98 -11.69
N GLU A 129 -14.24 -5.69 -12.19
CA GLU A 129 -14.48 -5.52 -13.62
C GLU A 129 -13.73 -4.30 -14.18
N ILE A 130 -13.73 -3.16 -13.47
CA ILE A 130 -12.96 -1.98 -13.88
C ILE A 130 -11.46 -2.30 -13.92
N LEU A 131 -10.93 -2.96 -12.88
CA LEU A 131 -9.52 -3.41 -12.83
C LEU A 131 -9.16 -4.40 -13.94
N ALA A 132 -10.11 -5.17 -14.47
CA ALA A 132 -9.87 -6.07 -15.59
C ALA A 132 -9.68 -5.32 -16.93
N LEU A 133 -10.24 -4.12 -17.08
CA LEU A 133 -10.18 -3.36 -18.35
C LEU A 133 -8.78 -2.82 -18.70
N ARG A 134 -7.77 -2.92 -17.81
CA ARG A 134 -6.36 -2.60 -18.13
C ARG A 134 -5.67 -3.64 -19.02
N TYR A 135 -6.25 -4.83 -19.15
CA TYR A 135 -5.80 -5.86 -20.07
C TYR A 135 -6.37 -5.66 -21.49
N ASP A 136 -7.39 -4.81 -21.66
CA ASP A 136 -7.86 -4.36 -22.97
C ASP A 136 -6.90 -3.29 -23.55
N PRO A 137 -6.27 -3.51 -24.72
CA PRO A 137 -5.30 -2.56 -25.26
C PRO A 137 -5.89 -1.20 -25.63
N GLN A 138 -7.15 -1.14 -26.08
CA GLN A 138 -7.82 0.09 -26.53
C GLN A 138 -8.17 0.96 -25.32
N ILE A 139 -8.76 0.36 -24.29
CA ILE A 139 -9.12 1.07 -23.05
C ILE A 139 -7.86 1.49 -22.30
N ALA A 140 -6.88 0.59 -22.14
CA ALA A 140 -5.61 0.92 -21.50
C ALA A 140 -4.86 2.07 -22.21
N SER A 141 -4.82 2.06 -23.55
CA SER A 141 -4.18 3.14 -24.31
C SER A 141 -4.92 4.48 -24.18
N LEU A 142 -6.26 4.47 -24.16
CA LEU A 142 -7.06 5.68 -23.99
C LEU A 142 -6.95 6.28 -22.59
N VAL A 143 -6.94 5.45 -21.55
CA VAL A 143 -6.74 5.88 -20.15
C VAL A 143 -5.30 6.39 -19.96
N ALA A 144 -4.29 5.68 -20.48
CA ALA A 144 -2.90 6.13 -20.43
C ALA A 144 -2.69 7.48 -21.12
N ALA A 145 -3.26 7.67 -22.32
CA ALA A 145 -3.16 8.93 -23.04
C ALA A 145 -3.90 10.09 -22.33
N GLY A 146 -5.01 9.81 -21.64
CA GLY A 146 -5.65 10.78 -20.74
C GLY A 146 -4.72 11.19 -19.59
N PHE A 147 -4.18 10.20 -18.87
CA PHE A 147 -3.32 10.41 -17.71
C PHE A 147 -2.01 11.16 -18.07
N VAL A 148 -1.41 10.83 -19.21
CA VAL A 148 -0.21 11.51 -19.73
C VAL A 148 -0.50 12.97 -20.07
N ARG A 149 -1.66 13.27 -20.68
CA ARG A 149 -2.08 14.64 -20.97
C ARG A 149 -2.30 15.46 -19.69
N ASP A 150 -2.89 14.86 -18.67
CA ASP A 150 -3.12 15.54 -17.38
C ASP A 150 -1.80 15.80 -16.63
N ASN A 151 -0.85 14.84 -16.64
CA ASN A 151 0.52 15.08 -16.18
C ASN A 151 1.24 16.16 -16.99
N ALA A 152 1.04 16.21 -18.31
CA ALA A 152 1.61 17.24 -19.19
C ALA A 152 1.07 18.64 -18.88
N ALA A 153 -0.19 18.76 -18.44
CA ALA A 153 -0.78 20.03 -18.03
C ALA A 153 -0.16 20.52 -16.71
N MET A 154 -0.11 19.68 -15.68
CA MET A 154 0.48 20.07 -14.38
C MET A 154 1.98 20.39 -14.49
N LEU A 155 2.74 19.59 -15.25
CA LEU A 155 4.14 19.91 -15.52
C LEU A 155 4.30 21.22 -16.29
N ARG A 156 3.42 21.52 -17.26
CA ARG A 156 3.49 22.80 -17.99
C ARG A 156 3.26 23.99 -17.08
N GLU A 157 2.30 23.88 -16.17
CA GLU A 157 2.00 24.90 -15.16
C GLU A 157 3.19 25.11 -14.21
N ARG A 158 3.74 24.03 -13.65
CA ARG A 158 4.86 24.10 -12.68
C ARG A 158 6.22 24.46 -13.30
N LEU A 159 6.46 24.11 -14.56
CA LEU A 159 7.74 24.40 -15.26
C LEU A 159 7.71 25.68 -16.11
N GLY A 160 6.54 26.31 -16.29
CA GLY A 160 6.37 27.50 -17.15
C GLY A 160 6.58 27.25 -18.66
N ARG A 161 6.84 25.99 -19.07
CA ARG A 161 7.07 25.56 -20.46
C ARG A 161 6.48 24.17 -20.69
N ALA A 162 6.33 23.75 -21.94
CA ALA A 162 5.98 22.36 -22.21
C ALA A 162 7.05 21.39 -21.62
N PRO A 163 6.63 20.27 -20.99
CA PRO A 163 7.56 19.23 -20.56
C PRO A 163 8.09 18.43 -21.76
N THR A 164 9.30 17.92 -21.64
CA THR A 164 9.88 16.95 -22.59
C THR A 164 9.29 15.55 -22.39
N HIS A 165 9.48 14.66 -23.35
CA HIS A 165 9.12 13.24 -23.21
C HIS A 165 9.79 12.60 -21.97
N THR A 166 11.05 12.94 -21.67
CA THR A 166 11.76 12.44 -20.48
C THR A 166 11.11 12.91 -19.18
N GLU A 167 10.66 14.17 -19.12
CA GLU A 167 9.99 14.74 -17.95
C GLU A 167 8.56 14.16 -17.76
N LEU A 168 7.86 13.83 -18.86
CA LEU A 168 6.59 13.10 -18.81
C LEU A 168 6.78 11.66 -18.29
N TYR A 169 7.82 10.97 -18.73
CA TYR A 169 8.14 9.63 -18.24
C TYR A 169 8.62 9.66 -16.77
N LEU A 170 9.34 10.71 -16.37
CA LEU A 170 9.66 10.96 -14.96
C LEU A 170 8.40 11.21 -14.12
N ALA A 171 7.39 11.91 -14.64
CA ALA A 171 6.10 12.12 -13.96
C ALA A 171 5.23 10.85 -13.89
N HIS A 172 5.41 9.89 -14.80
CA HIS A 172 4.82 8.56 -14.65
C HIS A 172 5.43 7.78 -13.47
N PHE A 173 6.71 8.04 -13.16
CA PHE A 173 7.50 7.29 -12.17
C PHE A 173 7.57 7.94 -10.77
N LEU A 174 7.64 9.28 -10.68
CA LEU A 174 7.68 10.04 -9.43
C LEU A 174 6.35 10.74 -9.08
N GLY A 175 5.32 10.57 -9.90
CA GLY A 175 4.18 11.50 -9.94
C GLY A 175 4.58 12.86 -10.53
N SER A 176 3.60 13.62 -11.01
CA SER A 176 3.84 14.91 -11.68
C SER A 176 4.33 16.02 -10.74
N HIS A 177 3.98 15.98 -9.45
CA HIS A 177 4.62 16.84 -8.44
C HIS A 177 6.09 16.45 -8.22
N GLY A 178 6.37 15.16 -7.98
CA GLY A 178 7.73 14.67 -7.74
C GLY A 178 8.67 14.95 -8.91
N ALA A 179 8.18 14.79 -10.15
CA ALA A 179 8.92 15.16 -11.35
C ALA A 179 9.13 16.68 -11.49
N ALA A 180 8.16 17.52 -11.15
CA ALA A 180 8.35 18.98 -11.16
C ALA A 180 9.45 19.42 -10.16
N ARG A 181 9.41 18.88 -8.93
CA ARG A 181 10.46 19.08 -7.92
C ARG A 181 11.82 18.59 -8.41
N PHE A 182 11.87 17.39 -9.01
CA PHE A 182 13.10 16.81 -9.55
C PHE A 182 13.70 17.67 -10.66
N VAL A 183 12.89 18.16 -11.60
CA VAL A 183 13.35 19.02 -12.70
C VAL A 183 13.88 20.36 -12.17
N SER A 184 13.22 20.93 -11.15
CA SER A 184 13.69 22.18 -10.50
C SER A 184 15.03 21.98 -9.79
N GLU A 185 15.18 20.92 -9.01
CA GLU A 185 16.45 20.63 -8.31
C GLU A 185 17.55 20.15 -9.24
N TRP A 186 17.24 19.43 -10.33
CA TRP A 186 18.23 19.11 -11.37
C TRP A 186 18.76 20.36 -12.08
N GLN A 187 17.91 21.37 -12.31
CA GLN A 187 18.34 22.64 -12.92
C GLN A 187 19.18 23.50 -11.97
N ARG A 188 18.91 23.45 -10.65
CA ARG A 188 19.67 24.19 -9.61
C ARG A 188 20.96 23.49 -9.22
N ASN A 189 20.87 22.19 -8.96
CA ASN A 189 21.82 21.38 -8.20
C ASN A 189 22.22 20.07 -8.96
N PRO A 190 22.54 20.10 -10.27
CA PRO A 190 22.63 18.89 -11.12
C PRO A 190 23.60 17.82 -10.62
N ASN A 191 24.67 18.23 -9.94
CA ASN A 191 25.71 17.33 -9.42
C ASN A 191 25.40 16.75 -8.02
N SER A 192 24.41 17.28 -7.32
CA SER A 192 24.04 16.80 -5.98
C SER A 192 23.37 15.43 -6.02
N ALA A 193 23.57 14.63 -4.97
CA ALA A 193 23.07 13.25 -4.91
C ALA A 193 21.53 13.20 -4.94
N ALA A 194 20.94 12.54 -5.93
CA ALA A 194 19.49 12.48 -6.08
C ALA A 194 18.78 11.87 -4.86
N ALA A 195 19.45 10.94 -4.17
CA ALA A 195 18.93 10.30 -2.96
C ALA A 195 18.73 11.25 -1.77
N SER A 196 19.43 12.40 -1.68
CA SER A 196 19.21 13.36 -0.59
C SER A 196 17.96 14.23 -0.77
N TYR A 197 17.46 14.35 -2.01
CA TYR A 197 16.24 15.09 -2.33
C TYR A 197 15.02 14.17 -2.52
N PHE A 198 15.26 12.89 -2.81
CA PHE A 198 14.24 11.90 -3.18
C PHE A 198 14.45 10.56 -2.45
N ALA A 199 14.62 10.62 -1.12
CA ALA A 199 14.98 9.45 -0.30
C ALA A 199 14.00 8.26 -0.45
N ALA A 200 12.68 8.50 -0.41
CA ALA A 200 11.70 7.43 -0.58
C ALA A 200 11.72 6.78 -1.98
N PRO A 201 11.68 7.55 -3.11
CA PRO A 201 11.95 7.00 -4.45
C PRO A 201 13.29 6.26 -4.57
N ALA A 202 14.36 6.77 -3.93
CA ALA A 202 15.69 6.16 -3.97
C ALA A 202 15.76 4.83 -3.23
N ASN A 203 15.05 4.70 -2.11
CA ASN A 203 14.94 3.43 -1.37
C ASN A 203 14.08 2.41 -2.14
N ALA A 204 12.93 2.83 -2.69
CA ALA A 204 12.06 1.97 -3.48
C ALA A 204 12.74 1.50 -4.79
N ASN A 205 13.57 2.33 -5.42
CA ASN A 205 14.15 2.08 -6.73
C ASN A 205 15.67 2.23 -6.76
N ARG A 206 16.38 1.46 -5.91
CA ARG A 206 17.83 1.59 -5.73
C ARG A 206 18.63 1.55 -7.05
N ALA A 207 18.25 0.71 -8.01
CA ALA A 207 18.92 0.61 -9.32
C ALA A 207 18.80 1.86 -10.22
N VAL A 208 17.90 2.79 -9.91
CA VAL A 208 17.76 4.10 -10.58
C VAL A 208 18.63 5.15 -9.89
N PHE A 209 18.61 5.21 -8.56
CA PHE A 209 19.23 6.27 -7.77
C PHE A 209 20.66 5.97 -7.28
N TYR A 210 21.12 4.72 -7.36
CA TYR A 210 22.46 4.29 -6.96
C TYR A 210 23.18 3.54 -8.09
N SER A 211 24.50 3.59 -8.09
CA SER A 211 25.37 2.75 -8.91
C SER A 211 25.53 1.35 -8.30
N ALA A 212 26.12 0.41 -9.03
CA ALA A 212 26.20 -1.01 -8.63
C ALA A 212 27.12 -1.26 -7.42
N ASP A 213 27.99 -0.30 -7.12
CA ASP A 213 28.85 -0.18 -5.93
C ASP A 213 28.11 0.37 -4.69
N GLY A 214 26.85 0.81 -4.84
CA GLY A 214 26.07 1.47 -3.81
C GLY A 214 26.26 3.00 -3.75
N THR A 215 27.08 3.61 -4.61
CA THR A 215 27.29 5.06 -4.64
C THR A 215 26.03 5.78 -5.15
N ALA A 216 25.58 6.82 -4.44
CA ALA A 216 24.42 7.61 -4.84
C ALA A 216 24.71 8.39 -6.14
N ARG A 217 23.81 8.30 -7.13
CA ARG A 217 23.90 9.04 -8.39
C ARG A 217 23.47 10.49 -8.19
N SER A 218 24.05 11.41 -8.97
CA SER A 218 23.58 12.79 -9.03
C SER A 218 22.21 12.91 -9.71
N LEU A 219 21.51 14.02 -9.48
CA LEU A 219 20.25 14.36 -10.16
C LEU A 219 20.40 14.29 -11.69
N ASP A 220 21.53 14.79 -12.21
CA ASP A 220 21.84 14.74 -13.65
C ASP A 220 22.13 13.31 -14.17
N ALA A 221 22.82 12.48 -13.38
CA ALA A 221 23.03 11.08 -13.73
C ALA A 221 21.74 10.24 -13.70
N VAL A 222 20.78 10.61 -12.85
CA VAL A 222 19.42 10.02 -12.85
C VAL A 222 18.60 10.52 -14.04
N MET A 223 18.64 11.82 -14.37
CA MET A 223 17.94 12.36 -15.56
C MET A 223 18.44 11.69 -16.86
N ARG A 224 19.77 11.60 -17.04
CA ARG A 224 20.39 10.90 -18.19
C ARG A 224 20.05 9.41 -18.25
N HIS A 225 19.78 8.76 -17.12
CA HIS A 225 19.32 7.37 -17.09
C HIS A 225 17.89 7.21 -17.64
N PHE A 226 16.97 8.12 -17.30
CA PHE A 226 15.62 8.14 -17.87
C PHE A 226 15.63 8.52 -19.36
N GLU A 227 16.41 9.54 -19.73
CA GLU A 227 16.58 9.96 -21.13
C GLU A 227 17.10 8.81 -22.01
N HIS A 228 18.17 8.13 -21.57
CA HIS A 228 18.74 7.00 -22.30
C HIS A 228 17.74 5.85 -22.46
N LYS A 229 16.98 5.50 -21.41
CA LYS A 229 15.90 4.48 -21.50
C LYS A 229 14.88 4.85 -22.57
N LEU A 230 14.38 6.09 -22.53
CA LEU A 230 13.28 6.53 -23.38
C LEU A 230 13.71 6.69 -24.84
N HIS A 231 14.86 7.33 -25.11
CA HIS A 231 15.40 7.44 -26.47
C HIS A 231 15.73 6.07 -27.07
N LYS A 232 16.25 5.12 -26.27
CA LYS A 232 16.49 3.74 -26.73
C LYS A 232 15.19 3.01 -27.10
N ALA A 233 14.14 3.17 -26.30
CA ALA A 233 12.82 2.60 -26.60
C ALA A 233 12.20 3.22 -27.86
N MET A 234 12.24 4.55 -28.01
CA MET A 234 11.76 5.25 -29.22
C MET A 234 12.51 4.80 -30.48
N ALA A 235 13.84 4.69 -30.44
CA ALA A 235 14.65 4.25 -31.57
C ALA A 235 14.36 2.80 -31.99
N LEU A 236 14.21 1.88 -31.02
CA LEU A 236 13.82 0.49 -31.29
C LEU A 236 12.40 0.39 -31.86
N ASN A 237 11.47 1.21 -31.37
CA ASN A 237 10.10 1.27 -31.87
C ASN A 237 10.00 1.81 -33.29
N ALA A 238 10.80 2.82 -33.66
CA ALA A 238 10.83 3.36 -35.02
C ALA A 238 11.26 2.31 -36.07
N LEU A 239 12.18 1.41 -35.71
CA LEU A 239 12.58 0.27 -36.54
C LEU A 239 11.51 -0.83 -36.62
N ARG A 240 10.75 -1.03 -35.53
CA ARG A 240 9.80 -2.14 -35.36
C ARG A 240 8.38 -1.84 -35.85
N PHE A 241 7.99 -0.57 -35.83
CA PHE A 241 6.64 -0.10 -36.21
C PHE A 241 6.71 1.13 -37.12
N PRO A 242 7.35 1.03 -38.31
CA PRO A 242 7.58 2.17 -39.19
C PRO A 242 6.28 2.90 -39.56
N PHE A 243 6.37 4.23 -39.66
CA PHE A 243 5.21 5.08 -39.90
C PHE A 243 4.81 5.09 -41.39
N ALA A 244 3.73 4.38 -41.72
CA ALA A 244 3.09 4.47 -43.03
C ALA A 244 2.42 5.85 -43.22
N ALA A 245 3.17 6.80 -43.78
CA ALA A 245 2.71 8.15 -44.06
C ALA A 245 1.74 8.18 -45.26
N ALA A 246 0.43 8.19 -44.97
CA ALA A 246 -0.62 8.25 -45.99
C ALA A 246 -1.15 9.68 -46.16
N LEU A 247 -0.59 10.40 -47.15
CA LEU A 247 -1.18 11.48 -47.93
C LEU A 247 -2.36 12.27 -47.33
N THR A 248 -2.07 13.45 -46.77
CA THR A 248 -2.91 14.64 -46.94
C THR A 248 -2.01 15.87 -47.07
N SER A 249 -2.12 16.60 -48.18
CA SER A 249 -1.30 17.77 -48.47
C SER A 249 -2.19 18.98 -48.79
N ALA A 250 -2.14 20.02 -47.96
CA ALA A 250 -2.52 21.39 -48.33
C ALA A 250 -2.03 22.42 -47.28
N ALA A 251 -1.45 23.52 -47.78
CA ALA A 251 -1.21 24.82 -47.11
C ALA A 251 -0.34 24.87 -45.82
N GLY A 252 0.64 25.80 -45.81
CA GLY A 252 1.30 26.26 -44.58
C GLY A 252 2.82 26.09 -44.53
N GLN A 253 3.58 26.80 -45.38
CA GLN A 253 5.04 26.89 -45.24
C GLN A 253 5.43 27.82 -44.07
N GLN A 254 6.41 27.41 -43.27
CA GLN A 254 7.58 28.26 -43.02
C GLN A 254 8.77 27.43 -42.53
N GLU A 255 9.92 27.60 -43.18
CA GLU A 255 11.19 26.95 -42.83
C GLU A 255 12.01 27.85 -41.89
N MET A 256 12.90 27.26 -41.08
CA MET A 256 14.28 27.73 -40.88
C MET A 256 15.12 26.66 -40.13
N PRO A 257 16.46 26.65 -40.27
CA PRO A 257 17.23 25.40 -40.19
C PRO A 257 18.02 25.18 -38.88
N MET A 258 18.44 23.93 -38.69
CA MET A 258 19.51 23.52 -37.76
C MET A 258 20.89 23.63 -38.41
N ALA A 259 21.91 24.11 -37.69
CA ALA A 259 23.23 23.44 -37.55
C ALA A 259 24.28 24.24 -36.73
N SER A 260 24.90 23.55 -35.76
CA SER A 260 26.30 23.64 -35.28
C SER A 260 27.14 24.93 -35.37
N SER A 261 27.79 25.28 -34.25
CA SER A 261 29.27 25.32 -34.19
C SER A 261 29.78 25.19 -32.73
N LEU A 262 31.05 24.80 -32.56
CA LEU A 262 31.77 24.80 -31.26
C LEU A 262 32.67 26.05 -31.14
N THR A 263 33.19 26.38 -29.93
CA THR A 263 34.64 26.64 -29.63
C THR A 263 34.93 27.67 -28.49
N ARG A 264 35.35 27.14 -27.30
CA ARG A 264 36.37 27.65 -26.33
C ARG A 264 36.20 28.96 -25.50
N TYR A 265 37.08 29.01 -24.47
CA TYR A 265 37.53 30.11 -23.56
C TYR A 265 36.52 30.62 -22.50
N VAL A 266 36.73 30.59 -21.16
CA VAL A 266 37.87 30.54 -20.18
C VAL A 266 38.33 31.91 -19.65
N LEU A 267 38.67 31.96 -18.35
CA LEU A 267 39.05 33.08 -17.44
C LEU A 267 37.84 33.62 -16.61
N ALA A 268 37.80 33.56 -15.26
CA ALA A 268 38.67 34.11 -14.18
C ALA A 268 38.17 35.51 -13.71
N SER A 269 38.22 35.94 -12.43
CA SER A 269 38.65 35.35 -11.13
C SER A 269 38.22 36.25 -9.94
N SER A 270 38.51 35.83 -8.69
CA SER A 270 38.62 36.70 -7.48
C SER A 270 37.29 37.24 -6.89
N SER A 271 37.14 37.61 -5.60
CA SER A 271 37.81 37.33 -4.30
C SER A 271 36.95 38.02 -3.19
N LEU A 272 36.67 37.50 -1.99
CA LEU A 272 37.46 37.55 -0.72
C LEU A 272 36.52 37.18 0.48
N LEU A 273 37.04 37.02 1.70
CA LEU A 273 36.32 36.78 2.99
C LEU A 273 36.72 37.92 4.00
N PRO A 274 36.51 37.90 5.36
CA PRO A 274 35.86 36.92 6.28
C PRO A 274 35.11 37.51 7.55
N GLN A 275 34.69 36.61 8.49
CA GLN A 275 34.42 36.81 9.96
C GLN A 275 33.09 37.52 10.40
N VAL A 276 32.50 37.50 11.64
CA VAL A 276 32.45 36.73 12.96
C VAL A 276 31.26 37.40 13.79
N SER A 277 30.57 36.95 14.87
CA SER A 277 30.71 36.02 16.03
C SER A 277 29.34 35.47 16.57
N LEU A 278 29.40 34.56 17.56
CA LEU A 278 28.37 34.03 18.50
C LEU A 278 27.71 35.05 19.47
N ILE A 279 26.59 34.65 20.11
CA ILE A 279 26.22 34.86 21.55
C ILE A 279 25.07 33.89 21.97
N SER A 280 24.79 33.71 23.28
CA SER A 280 23.98 32.60 23.86
C SER A 280 22.88 33.02 24.87
N ASP A 281 22.09 32.02 25.33
CA ASP A 281 21.28 31.97 26.56
C ASP A 281 20.01 32.86 26.69
N ALA A 282 18.99 32.57 27.54
CA ALA A 282 18.45 31.30 28.09
C ALA A 282 17.12 31.55 28.88
N ARG A 283 16.47 30.44 29.28
CA ARG A 283 15.50 30.25 30.40
C ARG A 283 13.98 30.33 30.14
N VAL A 284 13.30 29.52 30.96
CA VAL A 284 11.86 29.23 31.06
C VAL A 284 11.29 29.89 32.33
N THR A 285 10.00 30.28 32.35
CA THR A 285 9.02 29.95 33.43
C THR A 285 7.60 30.46 33.12
N ALA A 286 6.62 29.61 33.47
CA ALA A 286 5.17 29.66 33.31
C ALA A 286 4.42 31.01 33.45
N HIS A 287 3.30 31.10 32.71
CA HIS A 287 1.96 31.29 33.31
C HIS A 287 0.85 30.66 32.45
N CYS A 288 -0.08 29.93 33.08
CA CYS A 288 -1.35 29.51 32.46
C CYS A 288 -2.47 30.45 32.93
N ASN A 289 -3.22 31.02 31.99
CA ASN A 289 -4.64 31.43 32.08
C ASN A 289 -5.02 32.35 30.90
N HIS A 290 -4.99 31.83 29.66
CA HIS A 290 -5.34 32.64 28.47
C HIS A 290 -5.79 31.83 27.23
N ILE A 291 -5.97 30.51 27.35
CA ILE A 291 -5.78 29.55 26.25
C ILE A 291 -6.74 29.75 25.05
N GLU A 292 -8.04 29.97 25.24
CA GLU A 292 -8.98 30.12 24.11
C GLU A 292 -8.67 31.34 23.23
N MET A 293 -8.44 32.50 23.85
CA MET A 293 -8.08 33.72 23.10
C MET A 293 -6.66 33.60 22.52
N CYS A 294 -5.75 32.94 23.26
CA CYS A 294 -4.42 32.65 22.76
C CYS A 294 -4.40 31.67 21.58
N TYR A 295 -5.26 30.67 21.46
CA TYR A 295 -5.15 29.69 20.37
C TYR A 295 -5.40 30.31 18.99
N ALA A 296 -6.47 31.08 18.84
CA ALA A 296 -6.76 31.80 17.60
C ALA A 296 -5.67 32.85 17.29
N THR A 297 -5.20 33.58 18.30
CA THR A 297 -4.13 34.58 18.13
C THR A 297 -2.76 33.93 17.87
N GLN A 298 -2.45 32.77 18.45
CA GLN A 298 -1.21 32.02 18.22
C GLN A 298 -1.18 31.34 16.86
N MET A 299 -2.31 30.80 16.36
CA MET A 299 -2.37 30.30 14.99
C MET A 299 -2.18 31.43 13.96
N ASN A 300 -2.85 32.57 14.14
CA ASN A 300 -2.63 33.74 13.28
C ASN A 300 -1.18 34.26 13.39
N THR A 301 -0.60 34.30 14.59
CA THR A 301 0.80 34.70 14.80
C THR A 301 1.78 33.68 14.18
N SER A 302 1.49 32.38 14.25
CA SER A 302 2.28 31.31 13.62
C SER A 302 2.30 31.47 12.10
N THR A 303 1.13 31.63 11.47
CA THR A 303 1.03 31.84 10.02
C THR A 303 1.71 33.14 9.58
N ILE A 304 1.55 34.24 10.31
CA ILE A 304 2.28 35.49 10.05
C ILE A 304 3.79 35.32 10.20
N THR A 305 4.25 34.54 11.18
CA THR A 305 5.67 34.27 11.42
C THR A 305 6.26 33.39 10.32
N ARG A 306 5.64 32.25 9.98
CA ARG A 306 6.03 31.39 8.84
C ARG A 306 6.09 32.17 7.52
N VAL A 307 5.12 33.06 7.27
CA VAL A 307 5.12 33.96 6.10
C VAL A 307 6.32 34.93 6.12
N ARG A 308 6.60 35.55 7.27
CA ARG A 308 7.76 36.45 7.45
C ARG A 308 9.09 35.70 7.27
N ASP A 309 9.21 34.50 7.83
CA ASP A 309 10.42 33.68 7.78
C ASP A 309 10.75 33.24 6.35
N LEU A 310 9.77 32.75 5.58
CA LEU A 310 9.96 32.39 4.16
C LEU A 310 10.32 33.59 3.28
N ILE A 311 9.86 34.79 3.63
CA ILE A 311 10.22 36.04 2.95
C ILE A 311 11.64 36.48 3.36
N ALA A 312 12.02 36.33 4.64
CA ALA A 312 13.32 36.71 5.17
C ALA A 312 14.46 35.77 4.75
N ALA A 313 14.18 34.46 4.66
CA ALA A 313 15.07 33.44 4.11
C ALA A 313 15.24 33.56 2.58
N GLY A 314 14.39 34.35 1.90
CA GLY A 314 14.42 34.54 0.46
C GLY A 314 13.82 33.39 -0.36
N GLU A 315 13.24 32.38 0.30
CA GLU A 315 12.59 31.23 -0.34
C GLU A 315 11.40 31.65 -1.20
N PHE A 316 10.64 32.67 -0.75
CA PHE A 316 9.63 33.33 -1.55
C PHE A 316 9.75 34.86 -1.52
N THR A 317 9.62 35.50 -2.68
CA THR A 317 9.33 36.94 -2.73
C THR A 317 7.89 37.20 -2.25
N LYS A 318 7.62 38.36 -1.63
CA LYS A 318 6.27 38.82 -1.23
C LYS A 318 5.22 38.60 -2.32
N ALA A 319 5.51 39.02 -3.55
CA ALA A 319 4.63 38.85 -4.70
C ALA A 319 4.61 37.43 -5.29
N GLY A 320 5.59 36.59 -4.98
CA GLY A 320 5.59 35.16 -5.30
C GLY A 320 4.64 34.40 -4.38
N LEU A 321 4.86 34.50 -3.06
CA LEU A 321 4.03 33.86 -2.03
C LEU A 321 2.56 34.27 -2.13
N ALA A 322 2.29 35.55 -2.38
CA ALA A 322 0.93 36.05 -2.62
C ALA A 322 0.22 35.28 -3.75
N ARG A 323 0.86 35.18 -4.93
CA ARG A 323 0.26 34.49 -6.09
C ARG A 323 0.18 32.98 -5.88
N ALA A 324 1.15 32.39 -5.21
CA ALA A 324 1.16 30.96 -4.89
C ALA A 324 0.01 30.57 -3.94
N ALA A 325 -0.35 31.45 -3.00
CA ALA A 325 -1.51 31.33 -2.12
C ALA A 325 -2.84 31.82 -2.75
N GLY A 326 -2.91 32.06 -4.05
CA GLY A 326 -4.14 32.52 -4.73
C GLY A 326 -4.61 33.92 -4.32
N LEU A 327 -3.68 34.77 -3.85
CA LEU A 327 -3.93 36.17 -3.49
C LEU A 327 -3.39 37.13 -4.57
N HIS A 328 -3.90 38.36 -4.57
CA HIS A 328 -3.37 39.41 -5.44
C HIS A 328 -1.90 39.73 -5.08
N ALA A 329 -1.06 39.98 -6.09
CA ALA A 329 0.41 40.08 -5.91
C ALA A 329 0.87 41.12 -4.86
N ASN A 330 0.09 42.18 -4.64
CA ASN A 330 0.40 43.23 -3.66
C ASN A 330 -0.11 42.95 -2.23
N THR A 331 -0.85 41.86 -1.99
CA THR A 331 -1.48 41.57 -0.69
C THR A 331 -0.47 41.42 0.45
N LEU A 332 0.75 40.97 0.14
CA LEU A 332 1.85 40.78 1.11
C LEU A 332 2.89 41.91 1.06
N ARG A 333 2.59 43.07 0.45
CA ARG A 333 3.51 44.22 0.35
C ARG A 333 4.11 44.57 1.71
N ASP A 334 3.25 44.63 2.72
CA ASP A 334 3.59 45.11 4.06
C ASP A 334 3.95 43.96 5.03
N ALA A 335 4.07 42.71 4.53
CA ALA A 335 4.20 41.54 5.41
C ALA A 335 5.47 41.50 6.29
N SER A 336 6.49 42.31 5.97
CA SER A 336 7.69 42.48 6.80
C SER A 336 7.52 43.48 7.93
N GLU A 337 6.52 44.37 7.86
CA GLU A 337 6.33 45.42 8.85
C GLU A 337 5.73 44.83 10.14
N PRO A 338 6.15 45.25 11.35
CA PRO A 338 5.73 44.62 12.60
C PRO A 338 4.21 44.61 12.83
N ASP A 339 3.55 45.69 12.39
CA ASP A 339 2.12 45.99 12.54
C ASP A 339 1.23 45.41 11.42
N TRP A 340 1.78 44.60 10.51
CA TRP A 340 1.01 43.97 9.43
C TRP A 340 -0.15 43.11 9.96
N ASN A 341 -1.37 43.54 9.66
CA ASN A 341 -2.62 42.91 10.09
C ASN A 341 -3.45 42.42 8.88
N PRO A 342 -3.17 41.22 8.33
CA PRO A 342 -3.89 40.66 7.19
C PRO A 342 -5.33 40.24 7.54
N THR A 343 -6.21 40.20 6.54
CA THR A 343 -7.59 39.72 6.71
C THR A 343 -7.65 38.23 7.00
N ALA A 344 -8.73 37.75 7.64
CA ALA A 344 -8.94 36.33 7.90
C ALA A 344 -8.92 35.46 6.62
N GLU A 345 -9.45 35.97 5.51
CA GLU A 345 -9.36 35.30 4.19
C GLU A 345 -7.91 35.22 3.69
N THR A 346 -7.12 36.28 3.87
CA THR A 346 -5.69 36.31 3.55
C THR A 346 -4.92 35.28 4.36
N LEU A 347 -5.16 35.23 5.68
CA LEU A 347 -4.54 34.26 6.58
C LEU A 347 -4.93 32.83 6.24
N SER A 348 -6.21 32.55 5.98
CA SER A 348 -6.67 31.22 5.60
C SER A 348 -6.01 30.74 4.30
N LYS A 349 -5.94 31.58 3.27
CA LYS A 349 -5.30 31.26 1.99
C LYS A 349 -3.79 31.02 2.12
N LEU A 350 -3.11 31.84 2.92
CA LEU A 350 -1.69 31.65 3.24
C LEU A 350 -1.47 30.35 4.01
N GLN A 351 -2.30 30.05 5.00
CA GLN A 351 -2.13 28.84 5.81
C GLN A 351 -2.41 27.56 5.02
N THR A 352 -3.47 27.52 4.19
CA THR A 352 -3.68 26.41 3.25
C THR A 352 -2.46 26.21 2.35
N PHE A 353 -1.90 27.29 1.79
CA PHE A 353 -0.68 27.20 0.97
C PHE A 353 0.53 26.67 1.75
N LEU A 354 0.75 27.14 2.99
CA LEU A 354 1.85 26.66 3.83
C LEU A 354 1.69 25.18 4.20
N ASP A 355 0.49 24.76 4.59
CA ASP A 355 0.23 23.40 5.06
C ASP A 355 0.18 22.40 3.87
N ASP A 356 -0.22 22.82 2.67
CA ASP A 356 -0.10 22.04 1.41
C ASP A 356 1.37 21.91 0.92
N ASN A 357 2.28 22.79 1.35
CA ASN A 357 3.70 22.78 0.96
C ASN A 357 4.63 22.49 2.16
N ASP A 358 4.10 22.01 3.29
CA ASP A 358 4.92 21.63 4.44
C ASP A 358 5.59 20.27 4.19
N ASP A 359 6.90 20.28 3.98
CA ASP A 359 7.69 19.09 3.65
C ASP A 359 7.98 18.21 4.88
N ALA A 360 7.48 18.56 6.08
CA ALA A 360 7.71 17.79 7.30
C ALA A 360 7.19 16.34 7.19
N PRO A 361 8.00 15.32 7.56
CA PRO A 361 7.58 13.93 7.52
C PRO A 361 6.54 13.65 8.62
N VAL A 362 5.28 13.51 8.21
CA VAL A 362 4.16 13.10 9.08
C VAL A 362 4.03 11.58 9.19
N LEU A 363 4.30 10.84 8.11
CA LEU A 363 4.39 9.38 8.14
C LEU A 363 5.72 8.96 8.80
N VAL A 364 5.65 8.11 9.82
CA VAL A 364 6.80 7.67 10.63
C VAL A 364 6.73 6.18 10.97
N GLY A 365 7.87 5.60 11.36
CA GLY A 365 7.93 4.25 11.92
C GLY A 365 7.16 4.14 13.24
N ILE A 366 6.62 2.96 13.53
CA ILE A 366 5.69 2.75 14.64
C ILE A 366 6.33 2.98 16.02
N GLU A 367 7.66 2.90 16.14
CA GLU A 367 8.42 3.27 17.34
C GLU A 367 8.19 4.74 17.74
N GLU A 368 8.07 5.65 16.77
CA GLU A 368 7.73 7.04 17.03
C GLU A 368 6.25 7.19 17.41
N ILE A 369 5.33 6.38 16.85
CA ILE A 369 3.91 6.38 17.27
C ILE A 369 3.74 5.90 18.72
N ILE A 370 4.45 4.82 19.11
CA ILE A 370 4.49 4.33 20.50
C ILE A 370 5.06 5.42 21.45
N LYS A 371 5.96 6.26 20.96
CA LYS A 371 6.54 7.41 21.68
C LYS A 371 5.59 8.61 21.71
N GLU A 372 4.81 8.90 20.66
CA GLU A 372 3.73 9.90 20.71
C GLU A 372 2.71 9.51 21.80
N ALA A 373 2.23 8.27 21.76
CA ALA A 373 1.32 7.69 22.74
C ALA A 373 1.87 7.76 24.17
N ARG A 374 3.14 7.37 24.39
CA ARG A 374 3.81 7.43 25.70
C ARG A 374 3.92 8.86 26.25
N ASN A 375 4.00 9.87 25.38
CA ASN A 375 3.97 11.28 25.76
C ASN A 375 2.54 11.87 25.85
N GLY A 376 1.50 11.03 25.71
CA GLY A 376 0.10 11.44 25.74
C GLY A 376 -0.35 12.30 24.57
N ARG A 377 0.38 12.27 23.44
CA ARG A 377 -0.04 12.97 22.21
C ARG A 377 -0.98 12.09 21.40
N MET A 378 -1.92 12.74 20.73
CA MET A 378 -2.81 12.11 19.75
C MET A 378 -2.04 11.87 18.46
N TYR A 379 -2.26 10.72 17.84
CA TYR A 379 -1.62 10.28 16.60
C TYR A 379 -2.69 9.69 15.66
N ILE A 380 -2.29 9.44 14.42
CA ILE A 380 -3.13 8.78 13.41
C ILE A 380 -2.55 7.39 13.14
N LEU A 381 -3.42 6.38 13.08
CA LEU A 381 -3.10 5.14 12.38
C LEU A 381 -3.98 5.01 11.15
N VAL A 382 -3.40 4.47 10.08
CA VAL A 382 -4.13 3.97 8.91
C VAL A 382 -4.05 2.45 8.86
N ASP A 383 -5.09 1.84 8.31
CA ASP A 383 -5.10 0.40 8.02
C ASP A 383 -4.62 0.10 6.58
N ASP A 384 -4.92 -1.09 6.06
CA ASP A 384 -4.46 -1.52 4.73
C ASP A 384 -5.43 -1.06 3.62
N GLU A 385 -4.93 -0.85 2.39
CA GLU A 385 -5.75 -0.34 1.27
C GLU A 385 -6.92 -1.29 0.91
N ASP A 386 -6.76 -2.59 1.20
CA ASP A 386 -7.75 -3.65 1.01
C ASP A 386 -8.73 -3.82 2.22
N ARG A 387 -8.65 -2.98 3.26
CA ARG A 387 -9.49 -3.07 4.48
C ARG A 387 -10.53 -1.94 4.56
N GLU A 388 -10.37 -0.94 5.43
CA GLU A 388 -11.22 0.27 5.48
C GLU A 388 -10.59 1.41 4.64
N ASN A 389 -9.25 1.40 4.51
CA ASN A 389 -8.44 2.40 3.81
C ASN A 389 -8.67 3.81 4.39
N GLU A 390 -8.78 3.87 5.73
CA GLU A 390 -9.20 5.03 6.50
C GLU A 390 -8.20 5.32 7.63
N GLY A 391 -8.35 6.49 8.25
CA GLY A 391 -7.45 6.93 9.32
C GLY A 391 -8.22 7.37 10.56
N ASP A 392 -7.86 6.77 11.69
CA ASP A 392 -8.41 7.11 13.00
C ASP A 392 -7.49 8.09 13.73
N LEU A 393 -8.06 9.13 14.34
CA LEU A 393 -7.44 9.81 15.47
C LEU A 393 -7.42 8.85 16.66
N ILE A 394 -6.25 8.62 17.24
CA ILE A 394 -6.10 7.74 18.40
C ILE A 394 -5.33 8.47 19.50
N ILE A 395 -5.81 8.34 20.74
CA ILE A 395 -5.13 8.78 21.95
C ILE A 395 -5.27 7.70 23.04
N PRO A 396 -4.24 7.39 23.84
CA PRO A 396 -4.38 6.49 24.99
C PRO A 396 -5.45 7.03 25.94
N ALA A 397 -6.39 6.19 26.38
CA ALA A 397 -7.63 6.68 26.97
C ALA A 397 -7.42 7.43 28.30
N GLN A 398 -6.34 7.11 29.04
CA GLN A 398 -5.93 7.85 30.24
C GLN A 398 -5.43 9.28 29.98
N MET A 399 -5.30 9.68 28.71
CA MET A 399 -4.91 11.02 28.27
C MET A 399 -6.07 11.73 27.52
N ALA A 400 -7.26 11.14 27.46
CA ALA A 400 -8.43 11.69 26.78
C ALA A 400 -9.07 12.84 27.60
N THR A 401 -8.44 14.02 27.55
CA THR A 401 -8.96 15.25 28.16
C THR A 401 -10.23 15.74 27.46
N PRO A 402 -11.03 16.64 28.09
CA PRO A 402 -12.13 17.31 27.41
C PRO A 402 -11.71 17.98 26.10
N ASP A 403 -10.51 18.58 26.06
CA ASP A 403 -9.96 19.21 24.86
C ASP A 403 -9.66 18.19 23.75
N ALA A 404 -9.12 17.00 24.09
CA ALA A 404 -8.88 15.93 23.14
C ALA A 404 -10.18 15.35 22.57
N VAL A 405 -11.20 15.16 23.41
CA VAL A 405 -12.54 14.72 22.98
C VAL A 405 -13.24 15.78 22.13
N ASN A 406 -13.07 17.07 22.46
CA ASN A 406 -13.58 18.19 21.66
C ASN A 406 -12.86 18.30 20.31
N PHE A 407 -11.55 18.09 20.29
CA PHE A 407 -10.75 18.04 19.06
C PHE A 407 -11.25 16.91 18.14
N MET A 408 -11.40 15.70 18.67
CA MET A 408 -11.95 14.57 17.92
C MET A 408 -13.34 14.87 17.36
N ALA A 409 -14.23 15.49 18.14
CA ALA A 409 -15.59 15.83 17.71
C ALA A 409 -15.61 16.95 16.64
N THR A 410 -14.63 17.85 16.65
CA THR A 410 -14.56 19.01 15.75
C THR A 410 -13.86 18.68 14.43
N TYR A 411 -12.78 17.88 14.48
CA TYR A 411 -11.87 17.66 13.37
C TYR A 411 -11.84 16.21 12.86
N GLY A 412 -12.01 15.20 13.72
CA GLY A 412 -12.25 13.82 13.27
C GLY A 412 -13.68 13.67 12.74
N ARG A 413 -14.65 14.06 13.58
CA ARG A 413 -16.11 14.03 13.33
C ARG A 413 -16.73 12.64 13.22
N GLY A 414 -15.92 11.58 13.17
CA GLY A 414 -16.36 10.20 13.33
C GLY A 414 -16.94 9.87 14.71
N LEU A 415 -17.22 8.59 14.93
CA LEU A 415 -17.82 8.09 16.16
C LEU A 415 -16.73 7.91 17.23
N ILE A 416 -16.70 8.81 18.21
CA ILE A 416 -15.77 8.72 19.35
C ILE A 416 -16.05 7.44 20.16
N CYS A 417 -15.19 6.44 19.96
CA CYS A 417 -15.29 5.12 20.55
C CYS A 417 -14.17 4.88 21.57
N LEU A 418 -14.42 4.01 22.55
CA LEU A 418 -13.47 3.63 23.59
C LEU A 418 -13.03 2.18 23.40
N ALA A 419 -11.86 1.97 22.79
CA ALA A 419 -11.26 0.66 22.66
C ALA A 419 -10.71 0.17 24.02
N LEU A 420 -11.21 -0.98 24.48
CA LEU A 420 -10.86 -1.62 25.74
C LEU A 420 -10.33 -3.04 25.50
N ASP A 421 -9.43 -3.50 26.35
CA ASP A 421 -9.10 -4.92 26.44
C ASP A 421 -10.29 -5.73 26.99
N ARG A 422 -10.36 -7.01 26.63
CA ARG A 422 -11.45 -7.92 27.03
C ARG A 422 -11.65 -7.97 28.55
N LYS A 423 -10.57 -7.98 29.35
CA LYS A 423 -10.68 -8.09 30.81
C LYS A 423 -11.34 -6.85 31.40
N ARG A 424 -11.07 -5.65 30.85
CA ARG A 424 -11.75 -4.44 31.30
C ARG A 424 -13.24 -4.46 30.96
N VAL A 425 -13.60 -4.87 29.73
CA VAL A 425 -15.00 -5.06 29.29
C VAL A 425 -15.75 -6.02 30.22
N GLU A 426 -15.13 -7.16 30.55
CA GLU A 426 -15.68 -8.15 31.48
C GLU A 426 -15.81 -7.59 32.91
N SER A 427 -14.81 -6.85 33.41
CA SER A 427 -14.83 -6.25 34.75
C SER A 427 -15.93 -5.18 34.94
N LEU A 428 -16.35 -4.55 33.86
CA LEU A 428 -17.46 -3.58 33.82
C LEU A 428 -18.81 -4.24 33.52
N GLY A 429 -18.85 -5.54 33.21
CA GLY A 429 -20.08 -6.26 32.87
C GLY A 429 -20.74 -5.85 31.55
N LEU A 430 -19.97 -5.26 30.62
CA LEU A 430 -20.53 -4.68 29.40
C LEU A 430 -20.92 -5.76 28.38
N ALA A 431 -22.23 -5.87 28.10
CA ALA A 431 -22.75 -6.80 27.12
C ALA A 431 -22.48 -6.32 25.67
N PRO A 432 -22.27 -7.23 24.68
CA PRO A 432 -22.23 -6.88 23.26
C PRO A 432 -23.53 -6.20 22.79
N MET A 433 -23.43 -5.18 21.94
CA MET A 433 -24.59 -4.43 21.44
C MET A 433 -25.51 -5.31 20.57
N SER A 434 -24.92 -6.18 19.75
CA SER A 434 -25.65 -7.21 19.00
C SER A 434 -25.26 -8.60 19.48
N ARG A 435 -26.27 -9.48 19.63
CA ARG A 435 -26.07 -10.91 19.91
C ARG A 435 -25.53 -11.71 18.72
N ASN A 436 -25.64 -11.17 17.51
CA ASN A 436 -25.15 -11.78 16.29
C ASN A 436 -24.65 -10.65 15.37
N ASN A 437 -23.35 -10.38 15.40
CA ASN A 437 -22.76 -9.34 14.56
C ASN A 437 -22.55 -9.87 13.13
N GLN A 438 -23.34 -9.38 12.20
CA GLN A 438 -23.29 -9.73 10.76
C GLN A 438 -22.59 -8.65 9.93
N GLU A 439 -22.01 -7.63 10.57
CA GLU A 439 -21.21 -6.60 9.92
C GLU A 439 -19.88 -7.21 9.41
N SER A 440 -19.50 -6.84 8.19
CA SER A 440 -18.31 -7.28 7.44
C SER A 440 -17.00 -7.30 8.24
N MET A 441 -16.69 -6.23 8.96
CA MET A 441 -15.45 -6.01 9.71
C MET A 441 -15.55 -6.50 11.16
N GLN A 442 -16.73 -6.97 11.56
CA GLN A 442 -17.10 -7.50 12.87
C GLN A 442 -16.70 -6.58 14.02
N THR A 443 -16.88 -5.26 13.87
CA THR A 443 -16.51 -4.28 14.89
C THR A 443 -17.29 -4.52 16.19
N ALA A 444 -16.56 -4.74 17.29
CA ALA A 444 -17.07 -5.38 18.49
C ALA A 444 -17.64 -4.39 19.52
N PHE A 445 -18.68 -3.66 19.12
CA PHE A 445 -19.42 -2.75 20.00
C PHE A 445 -20.06 -3.47 21.21
N THR A 446 -19.83 -2.91 22.40
CA THR A 446 -20.68 -3.16 23.57
C THR A 446 -21.90 -2.23 23.55
N VAL A 447 -22.84 -2.44 24.46
CA VAL A 447 -23.80 -1.39 24.84
C VAL A 447 -23.07 -0.09 25.15
N SER A 448 -23.66 1.07 24.79
CA SER A 448 -23.06 2.37 25.07
C SER A 448 -23.18 2.73 26.57
N ILE A 449 -22.28 3.58 27.03
CA ILE A 449 -22.07 3.86 28.46
C ILE A 449 -22.04 5.35 28.78
N GLU A 450 -22.38 5.67 30.02
CA GLU A 450 -22.10 6.94 30.70
C GLU A 450 -21.56 6.67 32.11
N ALA A 451 -20.76 7.57 32.67
CA ALA A 451 -20.46 7.55 34.10
C ALA A 451 -21.74 7.86 34.91
N ARG A 452 -21.93 7.18 36.06
CA ARG A 452 -23.07 7.48 36.94
C ARG A 452 -22.98 8.88 37.57
N GLU A 453 -21.76 9.37 37.83
CA GLU A 453 -21.51 10.59 38.60
C GLU A 453 -20.43 11.50 37.98
N GLY A 454 -20.67 12.81 38.06
CA GLY A 454 -19.79 13.85 37.51
C GLY A 454 -20.08 14.22 36.05
N VAL A 455 -21.24 13.85 35.54
CA VAL A 455 -21.75 14.18 34.19
C VAL A 455 -23.14 14.84 34.30
N THR A 456 -23.64 15.39 33.20
CA THR A 456 -24.93 16.09 33.11
C THR A 456 -25.88 15.39 32.15
N THR A 457 -25.68 15.57 30.83
CA THR A 457 -26.42 14.88 29.77
C THR A 457 -25.58 13.81 29.08
N GLY A 458 -24.28 13.72 29.38
CA GLY A 458 -23.38 12.70 28.84
C GLY A 458 -22.69 13.09 27.53
N ILE A 459 -23.37 13.83 26.63
CA ILE A 459 -22.85 14.13 25.28
C ILE A 459 -21.73 15.19 25.24
N SER A 460 -21.55 16.00 26.30
CA SER A 460 -20.53 17.06 26.34
C SER A 460 -19.11 16.49 26.21
N ALA A 461 -18.15 17.28 25.74
CA ALA A 461 -16.77 16.82 25.64
C ALA A 461 -16.15 16.52 27.03
N ALA A 462 -16.56 17.27 28.05
CA ALA A 462 -16.17 17.02 29.44
C ALA A 462 -16.88 15.79 30.03
N ASP A 463 -18.17 15.61 29.73
CA ASP A 463 -18.98 14.48 30.19
C ASP A 463 -18.43 13.17 29.60
N ARG A 464 -18.17 13.12 28.28
CA ARG A 464 -17.56 11.94 27.63
C ARG A 464 -16.16 11.66 28.12
N ALA A 465 -15.31 12.69 28.32
CA ALA A 465 -13.98 12.52 28.93
C ALA A 465 -14.07 11.95 30.36
N ARG A 466 -15.06 12.39 31.15
CA ARG A 466 -15.36 11.84 32.49
C ARG A 466 -15.81 10.38 32.40
N THR A 467 -16.71 10.04 31.48
CA THR A 467 -17.16 8.67 31.20
C THR A 467 -15.99 7.76 30.80
N ILE A 468 -15.12 8.20 29.91
CA ILE A 468 -13.89 7.50 29.53
C ILE A 468 -12.99 7.27 30.75
N SER A 469 -12.75 8.31 31.56
CA SER A 469 -11.93 8.24 32.77
C SER A 469 -12.46 7.22 33.79
N VAL A 470 -13.77 7.15 34.02
CA VAL A 470 -14.38 6.14 34.91
C VAL A 470 -14.30 4.74 34.28
N ALA A 471 -14.54 4.63 32.97
CA ALA A 471 -14.52 3.36 32.25
C ALA A 471 -13.13 2.70 32.20
N ILE A 472 -12.03 3.42 32.39
CA ILE A 472 -10.66 2.85 32.39
C ILE A 472 -10.03 2.68 33.77
N ASP A 473 -10.60 3.28 34.81
CA ASP A 473 -10.09 3.24 36.19
C ASP A 473 -10.29 1.84 36.81
N ALA A 474 -9.18 1.16 37.12
CA ALA A 474 -9.19 -0.21 37.66
C ALA A 474 -9.84 -0.34 39.06
N SER A 475 -10.13 0.78 39.75
CA SER A 475 -10.92 0.79 40.99
C SER A 475 -12.44 0.83 40.74
N LYS A 476 -12.87 1.00 39.49
CA LYS A 476 -14.27 1.21 39.08
C LYS A 476 -14.88 -0.03 38.46
N GLY A 477 -16.14 -0.29 38.78
CA GLY A 477 -16.89 -1.49 38.39
C GLY A 477 -18.21 -1.19 37.66
N PRO A 478 -19.09 -2.20 37.51
CA PRO A 478 -20.38 -2.03 36.82
C PRO A 478 -21.27 -0.97 37.48
N ASP A 479 -21.20 -0.85 38.80
CA ASP A 479 -21.99 0.13 39.57
C ASP A 479 -21.56 1.58 39.33
N ASP A 480 -20.37 1.87 38.80
CA ASP A 480 -19.93 3.24 38.47
C ASP A 480 -20.42 3.73 37.09
N ILE A 481 -21.00 2.82 36.29
CA ILE A 481 -21.41 3.05 34.90
C ILE A 481 -22.95 2.92 34.78
N VAL A 482 -23.52 3.61 33.80
CA VAL A 482 -24.91 3.43 33.34
C VAL A 482 -24.97 3.19 31.85
N THR A 483 -26.04 2.52 31.40
CA THR A 483 -26.32 2.20 30.00
C THR A 483 -27.80 2.48 29.71
N PRO A 484 -28.17 3.06 28.56
CA PRO A 484 -27.29 3.58 27.50
C PRO A 484 -26.58 4.89 27.90
N GLY A 485 -25.61 5.31 27.09
CA GLY A 485 -24.94 6.62 27.17
C GLY A 485 -24.28 7.02 25.85
N HIS A 486 -23.36 8.00 25.89
CA HIS A 486 -22.79 8.67 24.71
C HIS A 486 -21.32 8.32 24.42
N VAL A 487 -20.71 7.42 25.20
CA VAL A 487 -19.44 6.77 24.86
C VAL A 487 -19.73 5.35 24.38
N PHE A 488 -19.04 4.92 23.32
CA PHE A 488 -19.27 3.65 22.64
C PHE A 488 -18.05 2.72 22.83
N PRO A 489 -18.08 1.76 23.78
CA PRO A 489 -16.94 0.89 23.99
C PRO A 489 -16.83 -0.19 22.92
N LEU A 490 -15.58 -0.51 22.56
CA LEU A 490 -15.21 -1.52 21.59
C LEU A 490 -14.31 -2.56 22.26
N THR A 491 -14.66 -3.85 22.11
CA THR A 491 -13.87 -4.94 22.70
C THR A 491 -12.76 -5.38 21.76
N ALA A 492 -11.50 -5.07 22.08
CA ALA A 492 -10.37 -5.61 21.33
C ALA A 492 -10.29 -7.15 21.49
N ARG A 493 -9.94 -7.87 20.42
CA ARG A 493 -9.71 -9.32 20.47
C ARG A 493 -8.44 -9.67 21.27
N ASP A 494 -8.49 -10.76 22.04
CA ASP A 494 -7.33 -11.29 22.74
C ASP A 494 -6.19 -11.55 21.75
N GLY A 495 -5.02 -10.96 22.01
CA GLY A 495 -3.88 -11.01 21.10
C GLY A 495 -3.75 -9.83 20.14
N GLY A 496 -4.73 -8.90 20.10
CA GLY A 496 -4.63 -7.60 19.42
C GLY A 496 -4.49 -7.68 17.90
N VAL A 497 -3.67 -6.80 17.30
CA VAL A 497 -3.56 -6.69 15.83
C VAL A 497 -3.08 -7.96 15.12
N LEU A 498 -2.44 -8.87 15.86
CA LEU A 498 -2.02 -10.19 15.42
C LEU A 498 -3.19 -11.20 15.26
N VAL A 499 -4.42 -10.80 15.60
CA VAL A 499 -5.68 -11.57 15.44
C VAL A 499 -6.72 -10.80 14.63
N ARG A 500 -6.80 -9.46 14.77
CA ARG A 500 -7.61 -8.57 13.92
C ARG A 500 -6.88 -7.26 13.68
N ALA A 501 -6.49 -6.99 12.44
CA ALA A 501 -5.79 -5.79 12.04
C ALA A 501 -6.72 -4.56 11.93
N GLY A 502 -7.35 -4.15 13.02
CA GLY A 502 -8.27 -3.01 13.07
C GLY A 502 -7.88 -1.96 14.12
N HIS A 503 -8.40 -0.73 13.96
CA HIS A 503 -8.07 0.41 14.83
C HIS A 503 -8.36 0.15 16.32
N THR A 504 -9.43 -0.62 16.62
CA THR A 504 -9.75 -1.10 17.97
C THR A 504 -8.59 -1.83 18.64
N GLU A 505 -8.06 -2.86 17.99
CA GLU A 505 -6.93 -3.63 18.48
C GLU A 505 -5.65 -2.78 18.53
N ALA A 506 -5.42 -1.93 17.52
CA ALA A 506 -4.23 -1.11 17.42
C ALA A 506 -4.14 -0.06 18.54
N ALA A 507 -5.26 0.57 18.92
CA ALA A 507 -5.30 1.54 20.02
C ALA A 507 -4.95 0.92 21.38
N VAL A 508 -5.45 -0.30 21.64
CA VAL A 508 -5.12 -1.09 22.84
C VAL A 508 -3.65 -1.52 22.84
N ASP A 509 -3.15 -2.02 21.70
CA ASP A 509 -1.76 -2.46 21.56
C ASP A 509 -0.74 -1.34 21.69
N ILE A 510 -0.95 -0.18 21.04
CA ILE A 510 -0.04 0.96 21.18
C ILE A 510 -0.02 1.45 22.63
N SER A 511 -1.17 1.52 23.30
CA SER A 511 -1.23 1.97 24.70
C SER A 511 -0.51 0.99 25.64
N ARG A 512 -0.63 -0.32 25.41
CA ARG A 512 0.18 -1.36 26.07
C ARG A 512 1.68 -1.15 25.83
N LEU A 513 2.11 -0.99 24.57
CA LEU A 513 3.52 -0.84 24.18
C LEU A 513 4.11 0.51 24.66
N ALA A 514 3.29 1.54 24.81
CA ALA A 514 3.65 2.80 25.44
C ALA A 514 3.94 2.65 26.94
N GLY A 515 3.47 1.57 27.59
CA GLY A 515 3.56 1.36 29.04
C GLY A 515 2.41 2.01 29.81
N LEU A 516 1.26 2.20 29.16
CA LEU A 516 0.05 2.83 29.68
C LEU A 516 -1.05 1.79 29.93
N ASN A 517 -2.19 2.23 30.46
CA ASN A 517 -3.42 1.44 30.52
C ASN A 517 -3.76 0.89 29.11
N PRO A 518 -4.12 -0.40 28.95
CA PRO A 518 -4.42 -1.02 27.65
C PRO A 518 -5.80 -0.61 27.11
N SER A 519 -6.00 0.69 26.92
CA SER A 519 -7.22 1.30 26.39
C SER A 519 -6.90 2.58 25.61
N GLY A 520 -7.66 2.84 24.56
CA GLY A 520 -7.49 4.00 23.69
C GLY A 520 -8.84 4.56 23.24
N VAL A 521 -8.92 5.87 23.04
CA VAL A 521 -10.06 6.50 22.39
C VAL A 521 -9.73 6.64 20.91
N ILE A 522 -10.67 6.24 20.06
CA ILE A 522 -10.55 6.31 18.59
C ILE A 522 -11.69 7.14 18.00
N CYS A 523 -11.42 7.79 16.86
CA CYS A 523 -12.40 8.57 16.11
C CYS A 523 -11.97 8.66 14.64
N GLU A 524 -12.79 8.18 13.72
CA GLU A 524 -12.51 8.19 12.28
C GLU A 524 -12.46 9.64 11.75
N ILE A 525 -11.62 9.90 10.75
CA ILE A 525 -11.45 11.26 10.19
C ILE A 525 -12.29 11.45 8.92
N MET A 526 -13.18 12.45 8.94
CA MET A 526 -13.94 12.92 7.78
C MET A 526 -13.43 14.26 7.24
N ASN A 527 -13.47 14.38 5.92
CA ASN A 527 -13.28 15.62 5.18
C ASN A 527 -14.43 16.63 5.42
N ASP A 528 -14.23 17.88 5.01
CA ASP A 528 -15.22 18.96 5.19
C ASP A 528 -16.53 18.78 4.39
N ASP A 529 -16.57 17.88 3.41
CA ASP A 529 -17.77 17.49 2.66
C ASP A 529 -18.50 16.25 3.25
N GLY A 530 -17.96 15.65 4.33
CA GLY A 530 -18.49 14.42 4.93
C GLY A 530 -18.04 13.13 4.24
N SER A 531 -17.08 13.19 3.30
CA SER A 531 -16.39 11.99 2.82
C SER A 531 -15.33 11.52 3.82
N MET A 532 -15.01 10.22 3.84
CA MET A 532 -13.95 9.68 4.70
C MET A 532 -12.56 10.06 4.16
N ALA A 533 -11.71 10.63 5.01
CA ALA A 533 -10.39 11.12 4.63
C ALA A 533 -9.44 9.96 4.25
N ARG A 534 -8.77 10.08 3.10
CA ARG A 534 -7.81 9.09 2.59
C ARG A 534 -6.37 9.58 2.77
N LEU A 535 -5.35 8.78 2.47
CA LEU A 535 -3.96 9.05 2.87
C LEU A 535 -3.45 10.47 2.53
N ASP A 536 -3.76 11.01 1.34
CA ASP A 536 -3.38 12.38 0.94
C ASP A 536 -4.11 13.48 1.76
N ASP A 537 -5.33 13.22 2.23
CA ASP A 537 -6.08 14.11 3.13
C ASP A 537 -5.53 14.01 4.54
N LEU A 538 -5.28 12.79 5.03
CA LEU A 538 -4.70 12.50 6.33
C LEU A 538 -3.30 13.10 6.48
N MET A 539 -2.48 13.10 5.43
CA MET A 539 -1.18 13.78 5.42
C MET A 539 -1.30 15.30 5.56
N ARG A 540 -2.32 15.92 4.96
CA ARG A 540 -2.59 17.38 5.12
C ARG A 540 -3.16 17.70 6.49
N PHE A 541 -4.08 16.86 6.99
CA PHE A 541 -4.61 16.93 8.36
C PHE A 541 -3.47 16.85 9.39
N ALA A 542 -2.59 15.86 9.25
CA ALA A 542 -1.47 15.64 10.17
C ALA A 542 -0.49 16.82 10.21
N ARG A 543 -0.21 17.47 9.07
CA ARG A 543 0.60 18.70 9.03
C ARG A 543 -0.07 19.85 9.79
N LYS A 544 -1.30 20.20 9.38
CA LYS A 544 -2.13 21.27 9.95
C LYS A 544 -2.31 21.14 11.47
N HIS A 545 -2.37 19.92 11.98
CA HIS A 545 -2.55 19.62 13.40
C HIS A 545 -1.28 19.10 14.11
N SER A 546 -0.11 19.13 13.44
CA SER A 546 1.20 18.70 13.96
C SER A 546 1.25 17.27 14.53
N MET A 547 0.48 16.35 13.94
CA MET A 547 0.38 14.95 14.33
C MET A 547 1.31 14.04 13.49
N LYS A 548 1.46 12.79 13.94
CA LYS A 548 2.17 11.72 13.22
C LYS A 548 1.21 10.62 12.77
N ILE A 549 1.53 10.02 11.63
CA ILE A 549 0.81 8.89 11.01
C ILE A 549 1.73 7.66 11.06
N GLY A 550 1.18 6.51 11.44
CA GLY A 550 1.80 5.20 11.20
C GLY A 550 0.78 4.23 10.61
N THR A 551 1.19 3.01 10.28
CA THR A 551 0.26 1.98 9.77
C THR A 551 0.02 0.86 10.78
N ILE A 552 -1.17 0.25 10.75
CA ILE A 552 -1.44 -0.99 11.50
C ILE A 552 -0.49 -2.12 11.06
N ARG A 553 -0.08 -2.12 9.79
CA ARG A 553 0.90 -3.07 9.27
C ARG A 553 2.26 -2.96 9.96
N ASP A 554 2.79 -1.75 10.14
CA ASP A 554 4.05 -1.53 10.84
C ASP A 554 3.96 -1.98 12.31
N LEU A 555 2.80 -1.78 12.95
CA LEU A 555 2.51 -2.29 14.29
C LEU A 555 2.48 -3.83 14.33
N ILE A 556 1.91 -4.49 13.32
CA ILE A 556 1.94 -5.96 13.19
C ILE A 556 3.39 -6.43 13.01
N GLU A 557 4.15 -5.84 12.09
CA GLU A 557 5.56 -6.20 11.87
C GLU A 557 6.42 -5.98 13.13
N TYR A 558 6.22 -4.87 13.85
CA TYR A 558 6.89 -4.57 15.11
C TYR A 558 6.53 -5.57 16.21
N ARG A 559 5.23 -5.85 16.40
CA ARG A 559 4.78 -6.83 17.40
C ARG A 559 5.28 -8.24 17.10
N MET A 560 5.31 -8.66 15.84
CA MET A 560 5.85 -9.95 15.45
C MET A 560 7.36 -10.08 15.73
N ARG A 561 8.12 -8.98 15.66
CA ARG A 561 9.55 -8.94 16.04
C ARG A 561 9.79 -8.88 17.56
N ASN A 562 8.94 -8.17 18.31
CA ASN A 562 9.20 -7.80 19.72
C ASN A 562 8.38 -8.57 20.78
N ASP A 563 7.16 -9.03 20.50
CA ASP A 563 6.41 -9.88 21.44
C ASP A 563 6.89 -11.33 21.32
N HIS A 564 7.08 -12.04 22.44
CA HIS A 564 7.45 -13.47 22.46
C HIS A 564 6.19 -14.37 22.35
N LEU A 565 5.76 -14.64 21.11
CA LEU A 565 4.45 -15.21 20.73
C LEU A 565 4.35 -16.73 20.85
N VAL A 566 5.47 -17.45 20.94
CA VAL A 566 5.54 -18.92 20.97
C VAL A 566 6.01 -19.46 22.32
N GLU A 567 5.71 -20.73 22.61
CA GLU A 567 6.24 -21.49 23.75
C GLU A 567 6.44 -22.97 23.37
N ARG A 568 7.58 -23.57 23.71
CA ARG A 568 7.79 -25.02 23.55
C ARG A 568 7.00 -25.77 24.64
N ALA A 569 6.01 -26.57 24.24
CA ALA A 569 5.05 -27.18 25.15
C ALA A 569 5.36 -28.64 25.51
N THR A 570 5.75 -29.48 24.53
CA THR A 570 6.16 -30.88 24.75
C THR A 570 7.23 -31.31 23.75
N GLU A 571 7.93 -32.41 24.05
CA GLU A 571 8.90 -33.03 23.15
C GLU A 571 8.97 -34.56 23.32
N SER A 572 9.37 -35.27 22.26
CA SER A 572 9.51 -36.73 22.23
C SER A 572 10.45 -37.18 21.11
N ALA A 573 11.21 -38.25 21.32
CA ALA A 573 11.94 -38.93 20.25
C ALA A 573 11.03 -39.93 19.52
N PHE A 574 11.20 -40.09 18.20
CA PHE A 574 10.58 -41.15 17.40
C PHE A 574 11.47 -41.57 16.23
N VAL A 575 11.22 -42.74 15.66
CA VAL A 575 11.88 -43.24 14.45
C VAL A 575 10.90 -43.14 13.28
N SER A 576 11.37 -42.71 12.11
CA SER A 576 10.58 -42.61 10.88
C SER A 576 11.25 -43.36 9.74
N ASP A 577 10.42 -43.95 8.86
CA ASP A 577 10.84 -44.45 7.54
C ASP A 577 11.53 -43.36 6.68
N TYR A 578 11.30 -42.08 7.02
CA TYR A 578 11.87 -40.92 6.34
C TYR A 578 12.92 -40.27 7.25
N GLY A 579 14.19 -40.59 6.99
CA GLY A 579 15.33 -39.98 7.68
C GLY A 579 15.69 -40.56 9.07
N GLY A 580 15.07 -41.67 9.51
CA GLY A 580 15.45 -42.38 10.74
C GLY A 580 15.01 -41.66 12.02
N ASP A 581 15.91 -41.52 13.00
CA ASP A 581 15.60 -40.92 14.31
C ASP A 581 15.34 -39.41 14.25
N TRP A 582 14.31 -38.94 14.95
CA TRP A 582 13.88 -37.54 15.04
C TRP A 582 13.53 -37.13 16.47
N ARG A 583 13.81 -35.88 16.82
CA ARG A 583 13.24 -35.21 17.99
C ARG A 583 12.04 -34.37 17.54
N ALA A 584 10.84 -34.82 17.87
CA ALA A 584 9.61 -34.04 17.70
C ALA A 584 9.42 -33.08 18.87
N MET A 585 8.98 -31.86 18.60
CA MET A 585 8.60 -30.85 19.59
C MET A 585 7.27 -30.20 19.19
N THR A 586 6.48 -29.75 20.16
CA THR A 586 5.29 -28.93 19.90
C THR A 586 5.51 -27.50 20.38
N TYR A 587 5.11 -26.53 19.56
CA TYR A 587 5.16 -25.10 19.87
C TYR A 587 3.74 -24.53 19.87
N ARG A 588 3.28 -24.04 21.02
CA ARG A 588 1.99 -23.34 21.14
C ARG A 588 2.17 -21.87 20.82
N THR A 589 1.20 -21.26 20.14
CA THR A 589 1.11 -19.80 19.99
C THR A 589 0.23 -19.22 21.11
N LYS A 590 0.78 -18.24 21.83
CA LYS A 590 0.07 -17.49 22.89
C LYS A 590 -1.03 -16.60 22.32
N VAL A 591 -0.99 -16.36 21.00
CA VAL A 591 -1.95 -15.58 20.23
C VAL A 591 -2.74 -16.48 19.29
N GLY A 592 -3.99 -16.77 19.66
CA GLY A 592 -4.91 -17.61 18.89
C GLY A 592 -4.79 -19.13 19.15
N GLY A 593 -4.00 -19.57 20.13
CA GLY A 593 -4.03 -20.94 20.66
C GLY A 593 -3.57 -22.05 19.70
N GLY A 594 -2.94 -21.70 18.57
CA GLY A 594 -2.44 -22.66 17.60
C GLY A 594 -1.33 -23.53 18.18
N THR A 595 -1.17 -24.76 17.68
CA THR A 595 -0.05 -25.64 18.04
C THR A 595 0.62 -26.13 16.76
N HIS A 596 1.90 -25.82 16.61
CA HIS A 596 2.74 -26.21 15.47
C HIS A 596 3.69 -27.34 15.90
N VAL A 597 4.16 -28.14 14.95
CA VAL A 597 5.08 -29.26 15.21
C VAL A 597 6.45 -28.93 14.63
N VAL A 598 7.52 -29.26 15.33
CA VAL A 598 8.89 -29.17 14.85
C VAL A 598 9.49 -30.57 14.84
N LEU A 599 10.17 -30.92 13.74
CA LEU A 599 11.00 -32.12 13.64
C LEU A 599 12.46 -31.67 13.56
N GLN A 600 13.27 -32.02 14.56
CA GLN A 600 14.70 -31.74 14.61
C GLN A 600 15.50 -33.02 14.34
N LYS A 601 16.44 -32.94 13.41
CA LYS A 601 17.51 -33.92 13.18
C LYS A 601 18.82 -33.38 13.75
N GLY A 602 19.57 -34.21 14.46
CA GLY A 602 20.85 -33.83 15.06
C GLY A 602 20.73 -32.66 16.04
N HIS A 603 21.78 -31.86 16.14
CA HIS A 603 21.82 -30.62 16.93
C HIS A 603 21.94 -29.41 16.00
N VAL A 604 21.34 -28.28 16.41
CA VAL A 604 21.62 -26.96 15.81
C VAL A 604 22.99 -26.52 16.30
N ASP A 605 23.89 -26.20 15.36
CA ASP A 605 25.23 -25.66 15.62
C ASP A 605 25.23 -24.17 15.23
N PRO A 606 25.30 -23.22 16.19
CA PRO A 606 25.27 -21.79 15.87
C PRO A 606 26.42 -21.27 15.01
N GLU A 607 27.51 -22.05 14.85
CA GLU A 607 28.62 -21.72 13.96
C GLU A 607 28.39 -22.18 12.51
N ARG A 608 27.27 -22.86 12.21
CA ARG A 608 27.00 -23.46 10.88
C ARG A 608 25.58 -23.16 10.37
N PRO A 609 25.42 -23.02 9.04
CA PRO A 609 24.09 -22.95 8.43
C PRO A 609 23.27 -24.21 8.73
N THR A 610 22.11 -24.05 9.35
CA THR A 610 21.17 -25.15 9.60
C THR A 610 20.30 -25.38 8.36
N LEU A 611 20.14 -26.63 7.92
CA LEU A 611 19.21 -26.96 6.83
C LEU A 611 17.76 -26.88 7.36
N VAL A 612 16.98 -25.92 6.86
CA VAL A 612 15.65 -25.57 7.39
C VAL A 612 14.56 -25.76 6.33
N ARG A 613 13.48 -26.45 6.73
CA ARG A 613 12.24 -26.56 5.95
C ARG A 613 11.08 -25.90 6.69
N MET A 614 10.57 -24.79 6.15
CA MET A 614 9.24 -24.28 6.50
C MET A 614 8.18 -25.05 5.70
N HIS A 615 7.26 -25.72 6.38
CA HIS A 615 6.25 -26.57 5.73
C HIS A 615 4.83 -26.31 6.27
N ALA A 616 3.97 -25.70 5.45
CA ALA A 616 2.52 -25.69 5.70
C ALA A 616 1.93 -27.03 5.27
N ILE A 617 1.44 -27.80 6.25
CA ILE A 617 0.94 -29.17 6.05
C ILE A 617 -0.34 -29.19 5.20
N SER A 618 -0.47 -30.21 4.36
CA SER A 618 -1.70 -30.51 3.63
C SER A 618 -2.13 -31.95 3.86
N ILE A 619 -3.41 -32.17 4.18
CA ILE A 619 -3.96 -33.52 4.25
C ILE A 619 -3.93 -34.19 2.87
N PHE A 620 -4.18 -33.45 1.79
CA PHE A 620 -4.12 -34.01 0.44
C PHE A 620 -2.70 -34.38 -0.01
N ASP A 621 -1.72 -33.49 0.14
CA ASP A 621 -0.36 -33.73 -0.39
C ASP A 621 0.47 -34.66 0.50
N ASP A 622 0.44 -34.48 1.82
CA ASP A 622 1.37 -35.13 2.75
C ASP A 622 0.78 -36.39 3.42
N LEU A 623 -0.54 -36.46 3.64
CA LEU A 623 -1.20 -37.63 4.25
C LEU A 623 -1.82 -38.57 3.20
N LEU A 624 -2.68 -38.03 2.33
CA LEU A 624 -3.40 -38.82 1.30
C LEU A 624 -2.58 -39.05 0.03
N GLY A 625 -1.47 -38.32 -0.16
CA GLY A 625 -0.52 -38.53 -1.25
C GLY A 625 -1.04 -38.17 -2.65
N GLN A 626 -1.86 -37.12 -2.75
CA GLN A 626 -2.42 -36.60 -4.00
C GLN A 626 -1.34 -36.44 -5.08
N SER A 627 -1.67 -36.80 -6.34
CA SER A 627 -0.75 -36.65 -7.47
C SER A 627 -0.59 -35.19 -7.87
N GLY A 628 0.64 -34.69 -7.81
CA GLY A 628 1.04 -33.34 -8.22
C GLY A 628 2.46 -33.00 -7.74
N PRO A 629 3.00 -31.81 -8.02
CA PRO A 629 4.35 -31.42 -7.63
C PRO A 629 4.58 -31.43 -6.10
N ARG A 630 3.54 -31.08 -5.32
CA ARG A 630 3.58 -31.05 -3.86
C ARG A 630 3.47 -32.43 -3.17
N LYS A 631 3.20 -33.51 -3.93
CA LYS A 631 3.02 -34.87 -3.40
C LYS A 631 4.16 -35.25 -2.45
N ARG A 632 3.83 -35.57 -1.20
CA ARG A 632 4.78 -36.03 -0.17
C ARG A 632 6.00 -35.12 0.06
N VAL A 633 5.85 -33.81 -0.15
CA VAL A 633 6.95 -32.85 0.08
C VAL A 633 7.47 -32.90 1.52
N LEU A 634 6.61 -33.15 2.52
CA LEU A 634 7.06 -33.35 3.90
C LEU A 634 8.03 -34.54 4.02
N GLN A 635 7.66 -35.70 3.49
CA GLN A 635 8.48 -36.92 3.59
C GLN A 635 9.79 -36.81 2.82
N ARG A 636 9.81 -36.12 1.66
CA ARG A 636 11.06 -35.86 0.92
C ARG A 636 11.98 -34.88 1.64
N ALA A 637 11.41 -33.87 2.31
CA ALA A 637 12.20 -32.98 3.17
C ALA A 637 12.76 -33.71 4.40
N MET A 638 12.00 -34.64 4.99
CA MET A 638 12.47 -35.52 6.05
C MET A 638 13.62 -36.43 5.58
N ALA A 639 13.51 -37.05 4.40
CA ALA A 639 14.60 -37.84 3.83
C ALA A 639 15.88 -36.99 3.65
N ALA A 640 15.77 -35.84 2.96
CA ALA A 640 16.91 -34.96 2.68
C ALA A 640 17.63 -34.45 3.95
N ILE A 641 16.88 -34.03 4.98
CA ILE A 641 17.45 -33.60 6.26
C ILE A 641 17.99 -34.79 7.07
N GLY A 642 17.39 -35.98 6.91
CA GLY A 642 17.92 -37.23 7.45
C GLY A 642 19.29 -37.58 6.89
N ASP A 643 19.44 -37.51 5.57
CA ASP A 643 20.71 -37.75 4.84
C ASP A 643 21.78 -36.70 5.19
N ALA A 644 21.38 -35.44 5.41
CA ALA A 644 22.26 -34.37 5.89
C ALA A 644 22.69 -34.53 7.36
N GLY A 645 22.02 -35.39 8.14
CA GLY A 645 22.34 -35.69 9.54
C GLY A 645 21.97 -34.60 10.56
N ALA A 646 21.73 -33.36 10.13
CA ALA A 646 21.28 -32.25 10.97
C ALA A 646 20.33 -31.30 10.21
N GLY A 647 19.32 -30.76 10.90
CA GLY A 647 18.38 -29.80 10.33
C GLY A 647 17.04 -29.73 11.06
N VAL A 648 16.17 -28.81 10.62
CA VAL A 648 14.90 -28.49 11.27
C VAL A 648 13.76 -28.41 10.25
N ILE A 649 12.64 -29.09 10.52
CA ILE A 649 11.38 -28.92 9.80
C ILE A 649 10.36 -28.27 10.73
N VAL A 650 9.89 -27.08 10.40
CA VAL A 650 8.78 -26.42 11.11
C VAL A 650 7.49 -26.67 10.35
N VAL A 651 6.65 -27.54 10.91
CA VAL A 651 5.35 -27.95 10.37
C VAL A 651 4.26 -27.02 10.90
N ILE A 652 3.86 -26.07 10.06
CA ILE A 652 2.81 -25.11 10.34
C ILE A 652 1.45 -25.79 10.18
N MET A 653 0.89 -26.23 11.31
CA MET A 653 -0.49 -26.71 11.41
C MET A 653 -1.51 -25.57 11.21
N PRO A 654 -2.68 -25.82 10.60
CA PRO A 654 -3.78 -24.85 10.56
C PRO A 654 -4.34 -24.63 11.98
N THR A 655 -4.57 -23.37 12.36
CA THR A 655 -4.96 -23.01 13.74
C THR A 655 -6.47 -22.99 14.00
N ALA A 656 -7.31 -23.34 13.03
CA ALA A 656 -8.77 -23.42 13.17
C ALA A 656 -9.36 -24.48 12.23
N SER A 657 -10.54 -25.00 12.56
CA SER A 657 -11.30 -25.93 11.71
C SER A 657 -11.61 -25.36 10.33
N GLU A 658 -11.77 -24.03 10.24
CA GLU A 658 -11.99 -23.27 9.00
C GLU A 658 -10.83 -23.42 8.02
N GLY A 659 -9.58 -23.52 8.49
CA GLY A 659 -8.41 -23.74 7.62
C GLY A 659 -8.45 -25.11 6.94
N LEU A 660 -8.87 -26.14 7.67
CA LEU A 660 -9.07 -27.49 7.12
C LEU A 660 -10.31 -27.53 6.20
N GLN A 661 -11.40 -26.85 6.57
CA GLN A 661 -12.58 -26.74 5.71
C GLN A 661 -12.25 -26.02 4.40
N ALA A 662 -11.42 -24.97 4.43
CA ALA A 662 -10.93 -24.26 3.25
C ALA A 662 -10.01 -25.14 2.38
N GLU A 663 -9.15 -25.97 2.97
CA GLU A 663 -8.36 -26.97 2.22
C GLU A 663 -9.28 -27.98 1.50
N ILE A 664 -10.27 -28.54 2.21
CA ILE A 664 -11.25 -29.49 1.67
C ILE A 664 -12.12 -28.83 0.57
N ALA A 665 -12.54 -27.59 0.77
CA ALA A 665 -13.30 -26.79 -0.18
C ALA A 665 -12.44 -26.19 -1.32
N ARG A 666 -11.11 -26.34 -1.25
CA ARG A 666 -10.12 -25.80 -2.20
C ARG A 666 -10.17 -24.27 -2.35
N GLN A 667 -10.43 -23.56 -1.25
CA GLN A 667 -10.48 -22.09 -1.18
C GLN A 667 -9.13 -21.52 -0.70
N ALA A 668 -8.71 -20.40 -1.30
CA ALA A 668 -7.44 -19.75 -0.96
C ALA A 668 -7.60 -18.81 0.26
N THR A 669 -6.83 -19.05 1.32
CA THR A 669 -6.83 -18.24 2.56
C THR A 669 -5.63 -17.29 2.62
N HIS A 670 -5.77 -16.14 1.99
CA HIS A 670 -4.67 -15.17 1.79
C HIS A 670 -4.12 -14.54 3.08
N SER A 671 -4.93 -14.43 4.14
CA SER A 671 -4.55 -13.81 5.43
C SER A 671 -3.53 -14.59 6.27
N SER A 672 -3.15 -15.80 5.84
CA SER A 672 -2.38 -16.75 6.67
C SER A 672 -0.85 -16.62 6.53
N GLU A 673 -0.32 -16.26 5.34
CA GLU A 673 1.12 -16.41 5.05
C GLU A 673 2.03 -15.59 5.99
N LEU A 674 1.80 -14.28 6.16
CA LEU A 674 2.67 -13.41 6.96
C LEU A 674 2.75 -13.85 8.44
N ARG A 675 1.60 -14.16 9.06
CA ARG A 675 1.52 -14.67 10.44
C ARG A 675 2.31 -15.97 10.60
N ASN A 676 2.22 -16.88 9.62
CA ASN A 676 2.94 -18.14 9.64
C ASN A 676 4.46 -17.97 9.50
N TYR A 677 4.93 -16.99 8.71
CA TYR A 677 6.37 -16.67 8.62
C TYR A 677 6.92 -16.13 9.95
N GLY A 678 6.21 -15.23 10.63
CA GLY A 678 6.65 -14.69 11.94
C GLY A 678 6.69 -15.74 13.05
N ILE A 679 5.66 -16.59 13.14
CA ILE A 679 5.65 -17.72 14.08
C ILE A 679 6.78 -18.71 13.75
N GLY A 680 7.01 -19.01 12.47
CA GLY A 680 8.14 -19.83 12.02
C GLY A 680 9.51 -19.26 12.42
N ALA A 681 9.70 -17.94 12.23
CA ALA A 681 10.92 -17.25 12.63
C ALA A 681 11.17 -17.33 14.14
N GLN A 682 10.16 -17.06 14.98
CA GLN A 682 10.33 -17.17 16.44
C GLN A 682 10.63 -18.59 16.91
N ILE A 683 10.06 -19.62 16.25
CA ILE A 683 10.39 -21.03 16.53
C ILE A 683 11.86 -21.33 16.20
N LEU A 684 12.38 -20.84 15.06
CA LEU A 684 13.78 -21.05 14.66
C LEU A 684 14.76 -20.35 15.63
N VAL A 685 14.41 -19.16 16.12
CA VAL A 685 15.20 -18.44 17.14
C VAL A 685 15.20 -19.17 18.49
N ASP A 686 14.07 -19.71 18.95
CA ASP A 686 14.00 -20.53 20.19
C ASP A 686 14.86 -21.81 20.10
N LEU A 687 14.99 -22.37 18.89
CA LEU A 687 15.87 -23.51 18.58
C LEU A 687 17.35 -23.14 18.43
N GLY A 688 17.70 -21.85 18.54
CA GLY A 688 19.08 -21.35 18.41
C GLY A 688 19.60 -21.22 16.98
N VAL A 689 18.72 -21.25 15.97
CA VAL A 689 19.11 -21.04 14.57
C VAL A 689 19.44 -19.56 14.33
N THR A 690 20.56 -19.32 13.65
CA THR A 690 21.04 -18.00 13.23
C THR A 690 21.14 -17.95 11.71
N ASP A 691 22.04 -18.75 11.15
CA ASP A 691 22.19 -18.96 9.72
C ASP A 691 21.43 -20.22 9.28
N MET A 692 20.77 -20.15 8.13
CA MET A 692 20.08 -21.30 7.55
C MET A 692 20.18 -21.39 6.02
N GLU A 693 20.15 -22.62 5.54
CA GLU A 693 19.86 -22.94 4.14
C GLU A 693 18.41 -23.40 4.01
N LEU A 694 17.64 -22.76 3.13
CA LEU A 694 16.23 -23.10 2.96
C LEU A 694 16.05 -24.28 2.01
N LEU A 695 15.46 -25.38 2.49
CA LEU A 695 15.06 -26.51 1.67
C LEU A 695 13.70 -26.21 1.01
N SER A 696 13.71 -25.66 -0.21
CA SER A 696 12.49 -25.24 -0.93
C SER A 696 12.70 -25.05 -2.43
N ASP A 697 11.69 -25.42 -3.21
CA ASP A 697 11.65 -25.20 -4.67
C ASP A 697 11.20 -23.78 -5.07
N SER A 698 10.72 -22.98 -4.11
CA SER A 698 10.18 -21.65 -4.35
C SER A 698 11.22 -20.55 -4.08
N THR A 699 11.58 -19.76 -5.09
CA THR A 699 12.43 -18.56 -4.95
C THR A 699 11.66 -17.33 -4.45
N LYS A 700 10.90 -17.49 -3.35
CA LYS A 700 10.30 -16.37 -2.60
C LYS A 700 11.37 -15.70 -1.73
N THR A 701 11.63 -14.41 -1.92
CA THR A 701 12.44 -13.62 -0.99
C THR A 701 11.73 -13.51 0.36
N VAL A 702 12.30 -14.09 1.42
CA VAL A 702 11.70 -14.04 2.76
C VAL A 702 12.14 -12.75 3.47
N VAL A 703 11.42 -11.66 3.17
CA VAL A 703 11.70 -10.32 3.71
C VAL A 703 11.46 -10.29 5.23
N GLY A 704 12.33 -9.59 5.96
CA GLY A 704 12.13 -9.28 7.39
C GLY A 704 12.71 -10.29 8.39
N LEU A 705 13.31 -11.40 7.94
CA LEU A 705 14.00 -12.38 8.82
C LEU A 705 15.15 -11.78 9.62
N GLU A 706 15.87 -10.82 9.03
CA GLU A 706 16.99 -10.11 9.65
C GLU A 706 16.58 -9.43 10.97
N GLY A 707 15.32 -8.97 11.07
CA GLY A 707 14.73 -8.40 12.28
C GLY A 707 14.46 -9.40 13.42
N TYR A 708 14.70 -10.69 13.18
CA TYR A 708 14.70 -11.76 14.19
C TYR A 708 16.12 -12.30 14.47
N GLY A 709 17.15 -11.75 13.81
CA GLY A 709 18.51 -12.30 13.85
C GLY A 709 18.73 -13.51 12.92
N LEU A 710 17.76 -13.84 12.05
CA LEU A 710 17.84 -14.96 11.11
C LEU A 710 18.39 -14.53 9.75
N ARG A 711 19.32 -15.32 9.18
CA ARG A 711 19.89 -15.10 7.84
C ARG A 711 19.73 -16.33 6.96
N VAL A 712 19.23 -16.12 5.73
CA VAL A 712 19.23 -17.15 4.68
C VAL A 712 20.54 -17.03 3.91
N VAL A 713 21.44 -17.99 4.09
CA VAL A 713 22.76 -18.00 3.43
C VAL A 713 22.77 -18.86 2.15
N GLY A 714 21.77 -19.72 1.98
CA GLY A 714 21.62 -20.58 0.81
C GLY A 714 20.19 -21.11 0.64
N GLN A 715 19.94 -21.76 -0.50
CA GLN A 715 18.68 -22.43 -0.80
C GLN A 715 18.97 -23.73 -1.54
N GLN A 716 18.41 -24.84 -1.07
CA GLN A 716 18.49 -26.16 -1.69
C GLN A 716 17.12 -26.55 -2.26
N PRO A 717 17.04 -27.11 -3.48
CA PRO A 717 15.79 -27.68 -4.00
C PRO A 717 15.42 -28.94 -3.22
N ILE A 718 14.13 -29.27 -3.19
CA ILE A 718 13.66 -30.52 -2.56
C ILE A 718 13.93 -31.68 -3.53
N PRO A 719 14.49 -32.82 -3.09
CA PRO A 719 14.58 -34.02 -3.92
C PRO A 719 13.20 -34.47 -4.46
N ASN A 720 13.18 -35.22 -5.56
CA ASN A 720 11.95 -35.63 -6.28
C ASN A 720 11.27 -36.88 -5.70
#